data_AF-G3P7S9-F1
#
_entry.id   AF-G3P7S9-F1
#
_cell.length_a   1.000
_cell.length_b   1.000
_cell.length_c   1.000
_cell.angle_alpha   90.00
_cell.angle_beta   90.00
_cell.angle_gamma   90.00
#
_symmetry.space_group_name_H-M   'P 1'
#
loop_
_entity.id
_entity.type
_entity.pdbx_description
1 polymer ?
#
loop_
_entity_poly.entity_id
_entity_poly.type
_entity_poly.pdbx_seq_one_letter_code
_entity_poly.pdbx_strand_id
1 'polypeptide(L)'
;MTRSALITLAALVGSCAQFTDAVNIDVRKHKLSSEKIESYMSILCSPSPAPLSPSSSVHTLRPDDISAVYILGSPLSHRDEAFRVVSRVAELVSMFNPEVITQHVDPTSVQPRSLLKEAEELSVSLSNQEKDWKLVLLFVPADSLCACSSHVAADVDAVVQEVKAALQLLQKKLHHTLVHVVVWSSNHQQENRCQCMRDESINWRLRKATLLKMLQESLSDVWENPKWQVEKRADFTAVLQSQPVILQPISDSEDTASDLNQLAVQLWTNILQPSTGEAEVKDPGVITFLCPTQERPYLRTNKNSPTESEGVYSEASALANPVLGTEIPCTDRSPSPAIPNSVHELRPGDVKVVGAVGDSLTAANGVGAKTNNLLLVINEYRGLSWSIGGDKNITTVTTLPNLLREFNPSLTGFSEGVGSEDSPKAFLNRAVAGAKSGDMVQQVLVLVEKMKNDPRIDFHKDWKVITMFIGGNDLCDFCTDSVVFSPRNVVGNIRQALDILHSEVPRAIVNLIELLDIVPLRDLHNDKTLGCPTWFVNLICPCVLKPKEGSSELQKVKDFNKAYQRGMEELIDSGRYDTHANFTVVLQPFLRKVFLPKLENGRPDRSYFSPDCFHLSQKAHTLMAQALWNNMLEPVGNKTVTQDFLSGIALKCPSKTNPFFRTAINSNYTFPGPPPSPPPATNWGSDFSCVNTAPSTSVPTSAHRLRPADIKVVAAVGDSLTAGFGAKANNLLQLRTEDKGVSWSIGGDKTLETVTTLPNILKKFNPNIKGFSTGQGQKQTGFNMAVSGAKIAGIPGQVRRLIDTMKNDSTLDFEKDWKLVTLFIGGNDLCQYCNDRVSMSPQNYSRHLMTSLDMLYEEVPKTIVNILEILEIEGLRRLKKDSLGCNVLQKFVCPCFLLPGEDSPELAEMKRINRELQLETEELVYGGRYAGREDFAAVVQPFFRNSMLPLNADGRPDTTYFSVDCFHFSERGHAEMASALWNNMLEPVGKKQTYNNFTNTRNNIKCPTEEHPYIFTKVNSVARCNENVPVWLAAVLAVTGLLIGCVVTWLFLSCSAKRRKQTTPLAEEMKGTAF
;
A
#
# COMPACT_ATOMS: atom_id res chain seq x y z
N MET A 1 14.14 -0.39 57.12
CA MET A 1 13.05 -0.48 58.09
C MET A 1 11.88 -1.17 57.40
N THR A 2 11.40 -2.26 58.01
CA THR A 2 10.05 -2.90 57.91
C THR A 2 9.48 -3.20 56.51
N ARG A 3 9.55 -4.46 56.04
CA ARG A 3 8.63 -5.62 56.26
C ARG A 3 7.38 -5.56 55.35
N SER A 4 7.24 -6.47 54.37
CA SER A 4 6.52 -7.79 54.45
C SER A 4 4.99 -7.60 54.40
N ALA A 5 4.11 -8.42 53.81
CA ALA A 5 4.17 -9.70 53.13
C ALA A 5 2.71 -10.19 52.89
N LEU A 6 2.44 -10.79 51.72
CA LEU A 6 1.61 -12.00 51.49
C LEU A 6 0.04 -12.04 51.61
N ILE A 7 -0.55 -12.71 50.58
CA ILE A 7 -1.53 -13.85 50.60
C ILE A 7 -3.05 -13.66 50.25
N THR A 8 -3.39 -14.16 49.04
CA THR A 8 -4.45 -15.11 48.53
C THR A 8 -5.99 -14.96 48.63
N LEU A 9 -6.63 -15.24 47.46
CA LEU A 9 -7.82 -16.07 47.09
C LEU A 9 -9.11 -16.10 47.95
N ALA A 10 -10.28 -15.92 47.28
CA ALA A 10 -11.27 -16.98 46.91
C ALA A 10 -12.70 -16.42 46.65
N ALA A 11 -13.50 -17.19 45.91
CA ALA A 11 -14.75 -16.85 45.23
C ALA A 11 -16.06 -17.26 45.96
N LEU A 12 -17.19 -16.77 45.44
CA LEU A 12 -18.51 -17.44 45.20
C LEU A 12 -19.80 -16.83 45.83
N VAL A 13 -20.87 -16.92 45.01
CA VAL A 13 -22.35 -16.86 45.26
C VAL A 13 -22.91 -15.46 45.57
N GLY A 14 -24.01 -14.94 45.05
CA GLY A 14 -25.22 -15.33 44.29
C GLY A 14 -26.12 -14.06 44.31
N SER A 15 -27.28 -13.88 43.69
CA SER A 15 -28.29 -14.73 43.10
C SER A 15 -29.25 -13.82 42.31
N CYS A 16 -30.05 -14.44 41.45
CA CYS A 16 -31.07 -13.89 40.57
C CYS A 16 -32.18 -13.07 41.25
N ALA A 17 -32.77 -12.13 40.50
CA ALA A 17 -34.22 -11.86 40.52
C ALA A 17 -34.68 -11.44 39.11
N GLN A 18 -35.91 -11.81 38.81
CA GLN A 18 -36.49 -12.13 37.50
C GLN A 18 -37.67 -11.20 37.18
N PHE A 19 -37.93 -11.02 35.86
CA PHE A 19 -39.24 -10.77 35.21
C PHE A 19 -39.99 -9.43 35.55
N THR A 20 -40.73 -8.73 34.68
CA THR A 20 -41.51 -9.07 33.48
C THR A 20 -41.97 -7.78 32.75
N ASP A 21 -42.10 -7.90 31.43
CA ASP A 21 -43.15 -7.40 30.52
C ASP A 21 -43.37 -5.92 30.12
N ALA A 22 -43.63 -5.85 28.80
CA ALA A 22 -44.49 -4.95 28.05
C ALA A 22 -43.89 -3.62 27.55
N VAL A 23 -43.39 -3.66 26.31
CA VAL A 23 -43.16 -2.47 25.46
C VAL A 23 -44.34 -2.30 24.52
N ASN A 24 -45.04 -1.17 24.63
CA ASN A 24 -45.79 -0.61 23.52
C ASN A 24 -45.44 0.89 23.38
N ILE A 25 -44.68 1.16 22.32
CA ILE A 25 -44.49 2.37 21.50
C ILE A 25 -44.97 3.71 22.08
N ASP A 26 -44.02 4.64 22.29
CA ASP A 26 -44.25 6.05 21.95
C ASP A 26 -42.97 6.74 21.46
N VAL A 27 -43.12 7.50 20.38
CA VAL A 27 -42.09 8.23 19.64
C VAL A 27 -41.86 9.57 20.33
N ARG A 28 -40.69 9.77 20.98
CA ARG A 28 -40.27 11.09 21.47
C ARG A 28 -38.79 11.40 21.20
N LYS A 29 -38.60 12.46 20.42
CA LYS A 29 -37.44 13.36 20.29
C LYS A 29 -36.34 13.14 21.34
N HIS A 30 -35.18 12.68 20.91
CA HIS A 30 -33.96 12.71 21.71
C HIS A 30 -33.48 14.15 21.93
N LYS A 31 -33.80 14.71 23.10
CA LYS A 31 -33.03 15.78 23.72
C LYS A 31 -31.91 15.08 24.50
N LEU A 32 -30.68 15.14 23.99
CA LEU A 32 -29.50 14.59 24.67
C LEU A 32 -29.32 15.37 25.99
N SER A 33 -29.25 14.69 27.14
CA SER A 33 -29.05 15.34 28.44
C SER A 33 -27.62 15.85 28.59
N SER A 34 -27.45 17.03 29.18
CA SER A 34 -26.14 17.70 29.38
C SER A 34 -25.14 16.87 30.18
N GLU A 35 -25.61 15.95 31.03
CA GLU A 35 -24.77 15.07 31.85
C GLU A 35 -23.95 14.04 31.04
N LYS A 36 -24.40 13.66 29.83
CA LYS A 36 -23.62 12.75 28.98
C LYS A 36 -22.50 13.46 28.21
N ILE A 37 -22.59 14.78 28.03
CA ILE A 37 -21.59 15.59 27.32
C ILE A 37 -20.39 15.89 28.23
N GLU A 38 -20.61 16.19 29.51
CA GLU A 38 -19.54 16.39 30.50
C GLU A 38 -18.68 15.13 30.75
N SER A 39 -19.25 13.93 30.57
CA SER A 39 -18.52 12.67 30.70
C SER A 39 -17.57 12.38 29.51
N TYR A 40 -17.80 12.98 28.34
CA TYR A 40 -16.92 12.86 27.16
C TYR A 40 -15.86 13.97 27.13
N MET A 41 -16.14 15.13 27.74
CA MET A 41 -15.26 16.29 27.84
C MET A 41 -13.89 15.97 28.46
N SER A 42 -13.85 15.18 29.53
CA SER A 42 -12.59 14.84 30.22
C SER A 42 -11.71 13.82 29.47
N ILE A 43 -12.24 13.21 28.40
CA ILE A 43 -11.56 12.16 27.62
C ILE A 43 -10.91 12.73 26.34
N LEU A 44 -11.42 13.85 25.79
CA LEU A 44 -10.99 14.37 24.48
C LEU A 44 -10.21 15.69 24.53
N CYS A 45 -10.56 16.66 25.39
CA CYS A 45 -9.82 17.91 25.57
C CYS A 45 -9.86 18.35 27.03
N SER A 46 -8.70 18.65 27.64
CA SER A 46 -8.68 19.24 28.99
C SER A 46 -9.41 20.59 29.02
N PRO A 47 -10.35 20.84 29.94
CA PRO A 47 -11.07 22.11 30.00
C PRO A 47 -10.08 23.26 30.25
N SER A 48 -10.11 24.27 29.38
CA SER A 48 -9.35 25.50 29.59
C SER A 48 -9.89 26.25 30.82
N PRO A 49 -9.05 26.94 31.60
CA PRO A 49 -9.52 27.73 32.73
C PRO A 49 -10.57 28.75 32.28
N ALA A 50 -11.68 28.82 33.04
CA ALA A 50 -12.77 29.77 32.79
C ALA A 50 -12.19 31.20 32.72
N PRO A 51 -12.59 32.01 31.71
CA PRO A 51 -12.03 33.33 31.53
C PRO A 51 -12.37 34.25 32.70
N LEU A 52 -11.41 35.08 33.11
CA LEU A 52 -11.61 36.14 34.11
C LEU A 52 -12.43 37.32 33.55
N SER A 53 -12.65 37.40 32.23
CA SER A 53 -13.39 38.49 31.54
C SER A 53 -13.84 38.07 30.11
N PRO A 54 -14.97 38.59 29.58
CA PRO A 54 -15.37 38.36 28.18
C PRO A 54 -14.33 38.91 27.19
N SER A 55 -14.06 38.19 26.09
CA SER A 55 -13.11 38.64 25.07
C SER A 55 -13.59 39.94 24.41
N SER A 56 -12.76 40.99 24.47
CA SER A 56 -13.03 42.30 23.86
C SER A 56 -12.46 42.45 22.45
N SER A 57 -11.75 41.43 21.95
CA SER A 57 -11.09 41.46 20.66
C SER A 57 -11.22 40.13 19.91
N VAL A 58 -11.37 40.21 18.60
CA VAL A 58 -11.46 39.06 17.69
C VAL A 58 -10.17 38.21 17.70
N HIS A 59 -9.04 38.79 18.11
CA HIS A 59 -7.74 38.10 18.14
C HIS A 59 -7.50 37.29 19.42
N THR A 60 -8.38 37.44 20.42
CA THR A 60 -8.32 36.72 21.69
C THR A 60 -9.52 35.80 21.88
N LEU A 61 -10.25 35.49 20.80
CA LEU A 61 -11.37 34.55 20.85
C LEU A 61 -10.89 33.15 21.10
N ARG A 62 -11.54 32.45 22.02
CA ARG A 62 -11.43 31.01 22.22
C ARG A 62 -12.65 30.32 21.62
N PRO A 63 -12.64 28.99 21.41
CA PRO A 63 -13.83 28.29 20.95
C PRO A 63 -15.08 28.51 21.82
N ASP A 64 -14.91 28.66 23.14
CA ASP A 64 -15.99 28.92 24.09
C ASP A 64 -16.63 30.31 23.97
N ASP A 65 -15.95 31.27 23.32
CA ASP A 65 -16.50 32.60 23.07
C ASP A 65 -17.53 32.62 21.93
N ILE A 66 -17.56 31.59 21.06
CA ILE A 66 -18.38 31.57 19.83
C ILE A 66 -19.82 31.16 20.16
N SER A 67 -20.78 32.04 19.86
CA SER A 67 -22.21 31.78 20.09
C SER A 67 -22.94 31.24 18.86
N ALA A 68 -22.40 31.44 17.66
CA ALA A 68 -23.02 30.93 16.43
C ALA A 68 -22.04 30.70 15.28
N VAL A 69 -22.33 29.68 14.45
CA VAL A 69 -21.59 29.35 13.23
C VAL A 69 -22.48 29.53 12.00
N TYR A 70 -22.00 30.32 11.03
CA TYR A 70 -22.71 30.66 9.79
C TYR A 70 -21.91 30.25 8.55
N ILE A 71 -22.62 30.04 7.43
CA ILE A 71 -22.05 29.61 6.15
C ILE A 71 -22.44 30.59 5.05
N LEU A 72 -21.50 30.93 4.15
CA LEU A 72 -21.72 31.70 2.93
C LEU A 72 -21.03 31.04 1.73
N GLY A 73 -21.53 31.25 0.51
CA GLY A 73 -20.81 30.93 -0.73
C GLY A 73 -20.81 29.47 -1.17
N SER A 74 -21.65 28.62 -0.57
CA SER A 74 -21.76 27.21 -0.97
C SER A 74 -22.67 27.04 -2.20
N PRO A 75 -22.19 26.39 -3.30
CA PRO A 75 -22.98 26.15 -4.51
C PRO A 75 -24.19 25.26 -4.26
N LEU A 76 -25.29 25.48 -5.00
CA LEU A 76 -26.53 24.70 -4.92
C LEU A 76 -26.32 23.16 -4.97
N SER A 77 -25.35 22.66 -5.75
CA SER A 77 -25.04 21.22 -5.87
C SER A 77 -24.25 20.64 -4.69
N HIS A 78 -23.58 21.48 -3.89
CA HIS A 78 -22.71 21.06 -2.78
C HIS A 78 -23.20 21.57 -1.41
N ARG A 79 -24.37 22.22 -1.38
CA ARG A 79 -24.96 22.77 -0.15
C ARG A 79 -25.14 21.69 0.92
N ASP A 80 -25.56 20.50 0.55
CA ASP A 80 -25.76 19.40 1.51
C ASP A 80 -24.43 18.87 2.08
N GLU A 81 -23.38 18.74 1.26
CA GLU A 81 -22.05 18.26 1.69
C GLU A 81 -21.35 19.29 2.57
N ALA A 82 -21.29 20.55 2.13
CA ALA A 82 -20.72 21.65 2.89
C ALA A 82 -21.49 21.86 4.21
N PHE A 83 -22.82 21.75 4.20
CA PHE A 83 -23.65 21.82 5.39
C PHE A 83 -23.32 20.70 6.37
N ARG A 84 -23.18 19.45 5.91
CA ARG A 84 -22.79 18.33 6.78
C ARG A 84 -21.42 18.55 7.40
N VAL A 85 -20.42 19.00 6.63
CA VAL A 85 -19.08 19.33 7.17
C VAL A 85 -19.15 20.44 8.21
N VAL A 86 -19.91 21.51 7.96
CA VAL A 86 -20.03 22.61 8.92
C VAL A 86 -20.85 22.23 10.15
N SER A 87 -21.89 21.41 10.00
CA SER A 87 -22.63 20.84 11.13
C SER A 87 -21.70 20.07 12.05
N ARG A 88 -20.77 19.28 11.50
CA ARG A 88 -19.72 18.61 12.28
C ARG A 88 -18.78 19.62 12.95
N VAL A 89 -18.33 20.66 12.26
CA VAL A 89 -17.50 21.72 12.90
C VAL A 89 -18.24 22.43 14.03
N ALA A 90 -19.55 22.68 13.89
CA ALA A 90 -20.34 23.27 14.95
C ALA A 90 -20.56 22.32 16.14
N GLU A 91 -20.67 21.01 15.90
CA GLU A 91 -20.62 19.99 16.96
C GLU A 91 -19.28 20.03 17.72
N LEU A 92 -18.17 20.35 17.03
CA LEU A 92 -16.86 20.52 17.68
C LEU A 92 -16.80 21.81 18.50
N VAL A 93 -17.38 22.91 18.01
CA VAL A 93 -17.50 24.16 18.78
C VAL A 93 -18.41 23.96 20.00
N SER A 94 -19.47 23.15 19.88
CA SER A 94 -20.43 22.93 20.98
C SER A 94 -19.84 22.16 22.16
N MET A 95 -18.73 21.45 21.95
CA MET A 95 -17.93 20.88 23.04
C MET A 95 -17.38 21.97 23.97
N PHE A 96 -17.13 23.18 23.46
CA PHE A 96 -16.60 24.31 24.25
C PHE A 96 -17.68 25.30 24.68
N ASN A 97 -18.67 25.55 23.81
CA ASN A 97 -19.86 26.34 24.14
C ASN A 97 -21.15 25.56 23.78
N PRO A 98 -21.80 24.88 24.76
CA PRO A 98 -22.97 24.05 24.48
C PRO A 98 -24.19 24.82 23.97
N GLU A 99 -24.21 26.16 24.11
CA GLU A 99 -25.27 27.05 23.62
C GLU A 99 -25.05 27.56 22.19
N VAL A 100 -24.02 27.07 21.48
CA VAL A 100 -23.73 27.48 20.10
C VAL A 100 -24.87 27.11 19.15
N ILE A 101 -25.31 28.08 18.34
CA ILE A 101 -26.38 27.89 17.35
C ILE A 101 -25.79 27.77 15.94
N THR A 102 -26.23 26.75 15.19
CA THR A 102 -25.99 26.66 13.74
C THR A 102 -27.18 27.27 13.00
N GLN A 103 -26.98 28.40 12.30
CA GLN A 103 -28.02 29.03 11.51
C GLN A 103 -27.60 29.24 10.05
N HIS A 104 -28.55 29.00 9.15
CA HIS A 104 -28.43 29.27 7.71
C HIS A 104 -29.36 30.41 7.31
N VAL A 105 -28.98 31.15 6.27
CA VAL A 105 -29.87 32.04 5.54
C VAL A 105 -30.74 31.17 4.61
N ASP A 106 -31.88 30.72 5.14
CA ASP A 106 -33.02 30.04 4.46
C ASP A 106 -32.70 28.96 3.39
N PRO A 107 -32.74 27.65 3.74
CA PRO A 107 -32.49 26.54 2.80
C PRO A 107 -33.57 26.34 1.72
N THR A 108 -34.66 27.11 1.71
CA THR A 108 -35.82 26.88 0.82
C THR A 108 -35.78 27.63 -0.53
N SER A 109 -34.77 28.46 -0.77
CA SER A 109 -34.66 29.25 -2.01
C SER A 109 -33.94 28.48 -3.14
N VAL A 110 -34.71 28.09 -4.17
CA VAL A 110 -34.25 27.35 -5.37
C VAL A 110 -33.41 28.21 -6.36
N GLN A 111 -33.33 29.53 -6.19
CA GLN A 111 -32.59 30.40 -7.12
C GLN A 111 -31.09 30.56 -6.77
N PRO A 112 -30.17 30.54 -7.77
CA PRO A 112 -28.77 30.91 -7.57
C PRO A 112 -28.67 32.34 -7.04
N ARG A 113 -27.95 32.52 -5.92
CA ARG A 113 -27.67 33.84 -5.33
C ARG A 113 -26.18 34.15 -5.51
N SER A 114 -25.84 35.40 -5.76
CA SER A 114 -24.45 35.84 -5.69
C SER A 114 -23.98 35.86 -4.23
N LEU A 115 -22.68 35.68 -4.01
CA LEU A 115 -22.09 35.71 -2.67
C LEU A 115 -22.38 37.05 -1.96
N LEU A 116 -22.40 38.14 -2.72
CA LEU A 116 -22.72 39.48 -2.19
C LEU A 116 -24.16 39.54 -1.63
N LYS A 117 -25.12 38.89 -2.29
CA LYS A 117 -26.51 38.83 -1.83
C LYS A 117 -26.65 37.99 -0.57
N GLU A 118 -25.96 36.85 -0.49
CA GLU A 118 -25.93 36.02 0.73
C GLU A 118 -25.33 36.80 1.91
N ALA A 119 -24.26 37.58 1.67
CA ALA A 119 -23.65 38.43 2.68
C ALA A 119 -24.58 39.58 3.15
N GLU A 120 -25.38 40.15 2.24
CA GLU A 120 -26.38 41.19 2.58
C GLU A 120 -27.50 40.64 3.46
N GLU A 121 -28.06 39.49 3.09
CA GLU A 121 -29.12 38.83 3.85
C GLU A 121 -28.64 38.41 5.25
N LEU A 122 -27.41 37.85 5.35
CA LEU A 122 -26.80 37.55 6.64
C LEU A 122 -26.63 38.82 7.49
N SER A 123 -26.16 39.91 6.87
CA SER A 123 -25.98 41.19 7.56
C SER A 123 -27.28 41.76 8.11
N VAL A 124 -28.40 41.60 7.39
CA VAL A 124 -29.73 42.02 7.85
C VAL A 124 -30.25 41.11 8.97
N SER A 125 -30.08 39.79 8.83
CA SER A 125 -30.52 38.82 9.84
C SER A 125 -29.80 39.00 11.19
N LEU A 126 -28.55 39.47 11.17
CA LEU A 126 -27.70 39.56 12.35
C LEU A 126 -27.58 40.97 12.93
N SER A 127 -28.33 41.95 12.41
CA SER A 127 -28.23 43.36 12.81
C SER A 127 -28.61 43.61 14.27
N ASN A 128 -29.35 42.71 14.91
CA ASN A 128 -29.86 42.87 16.28
C ASN A 128 -29.09 42.03 17.33
N GLN A 129 -28.09 41.24 16.92
CA GLN A 129 -27.30 40.36 17.79
C GLN A 129 -25.91 40.98 18.05
N GLU A 130 -25.85 42.17 18.65
CA GLU A 130 -24.60 42.94 18.75
C GLU A 130 -23.62 42.44 19.83
N LYS A 131 -24.03 41.57 20.75
CA LYS A 131 -23.19 41.15 21.90
C LYS A 131 -22.51 39.79 21.74
N ASP A 132 -22.92 39.01 20.76
CA ASP A 132 -22.51 37.62 20.60
C ASP A 132 -21.43 37.46 19.51
N TRP A 133 -20.39 36.68 19.78
CA TRP A 133 -19.33 36.40 18.80
C TRP A 133 -19.78 35.34 17.79
N LYS A 134 -19.49 35.61 16.51
CA LYS A 134 -19.95 34.82 15.38
C LYS A 134 -18.77 34.30 14.56
N LEU A 135 -18.81 33.02 14.19
CA LEU A 135 -17.88 32.42 13.24
C LEU A 135 -18.58 32.27 11.88
N VAL A 136 -18.03 32.86 10.83
CA VAL A 136 -18.56 32.77 9.46
C VAL A 136 -17.57 31.98 8.60
N LEU A 137 -18.03 30.88 8.01
CA LEU A 137 -17.29 30.08 7.04
C LEU A 137 -17.74 30.47 5.63
N LEU A 138 -16.90 31.24 4.93
CA LEU A 138 -17.15 31.70 3.57
C LEU A 138 -16.46 30.76 2.59
N PHE A 139 -17.23 29.90 1.93
CA PHE A 139 -16.73 28.96 0.93
C PHE A 139 -16.56 29.65 -0.43
N VAL A 140 -15.44 29.36 -1.09
CA VAL A 140 -15.12 29.79 -2.45
C VAL A 140 -15.03 28.55 -3.34
N PRO A 141 -16.06 28.25 -4.14
CA PRO A 141 -16.15 27.00 -4.87
C PRO A 141 -15.29 27.02 -6.13
N ALA A 142 -14.17 26.30 -6.11
CA ALA A 142 -13.25 26.19 -7.24
C ALA A 142 -13.85 25.41 -8.42
N ASP A 143 -14.78 24.48 -8.16
CA ASP A 143 -15.42 23.65 -9.22
C ASP A 143 -16.33 24.47 -10.15
N SER A 144 -16.67 25.71 -9.77
CA SER A 144 -17.40 26.64 -10.62
C SER A 144 -16.54 27.23 -11.76
N LEU A 145 -15.21 27.11 -11.65
CA LEU A 145 -14.21 27.59 -12.60
C LEU A 145 -13.76 26.47 -13.54
N CYS A 146 -13.42 26.82 -14.79
CA CYS A 146 -12.93 25.85 -15.76
C CYS A 146 -11.40 25.95 -15.90
N ALA A 147 -10.67 24.95 -15.40
CA ALA A 147 -9.21 24.95 -15.33
C ALA A 147 -8.50 25.06 -16.70
N CYS A 148 -9.17 24.72 -17.80
CA CYS A 148 -8.62 24.84 -19.16
C CYS A 148 -9.24 25.99 -19.97
N SER A 149 -10.02 26.87 -19.35
CA SER A 149 -10.51 28.08 -20.00
C SER A 149 -9.34 28.99 -20.37
N SER A 150 -9.34 29.54 -21.59
CA SER A 150 -8.41 30.61 -21.98
C SER A 150 -8.59 31.89 -21.14
N HIS A 151 -9.70 31.99 -20.42
CA HIS A 151 -10.05 33.12 -19.55
C HIS A 151 -9.93 32.79 -18.06
N VAL A 152 -9.33 31.64 -17.69
CA VAL A 152 -9.28 31.17 -16.29
C VAL A 152 -8.72 32.22 -15.31
N ALA A 153 -7.72 33.02 -15.72
CA ALA A 153 -7.18 34.09 -14.89
C ALA A 153 -8.21 35.20 -14.63
N ALA A 154 -8.96 35.60 -15.66
CA ALA A 154 -10.03 36.59 -15.53
C ALA A 154 -11.21 36.06 -14.71
N ASP A 155 -11.51 34.76 -14.83
CA ASP A 155 -12.55 34.09 -14.05
C ASP A 155 -12.16 34.03 -12.55
N VAL A 156 -10.88 33.70 -12.26
CA VAL A 156 -10.32 33.75 -10.90
C VAL A 156 -10.39 35.17 -10.34
N ASP A 157 -9.96 36.19 -11.12
CA ASP A 157 -10.03 37.59 -10.71
C ASP A 157 -11.47 38.03 -10.38
N ALA A 158 -12.45 37.61 -11.17
CA ALA A 158 -13.86 37.91 -10.93
C ALA A 158 -14.34 37.32 -9.59
N VAL A 159 -14.00 36.06 -9.30
CA VAL A 159 -14.30 35.41 -8.01
C VAL A 159 -13.62 36.15 -6.85
N VAL A 160 -12.34 36.53 -7.00
CA VAL A 160 -11.59 37.29 -5.99
C VAL A 160 -12.25 38.65 -5.71
N GLN A 161 -12.71 39.37 -6.75
CA GLN A 161 -13.43 40.63 -6.56
C GLN A 161 -14.77 40.44 -5.86
N GLU A 162 -15.50 39.36 -6.16
CA GLU A 162 -16.77 39.04 -5.50
C GLU A 162 -16.56 38.74 -4.01
N VAL A 163 -15.56 37.92 -3.66
CA VAL A 163 -15.19 37.64 -2.26
C VAL A 163 -14.78 38.93 -1.55
N LYS A 164 -13.97 39.77 -2.18
CA LYS A 164 -13.56 41.06 -1.63
C LYS A 164 -14.75 41.98 -1.35
N ALA A 165 -15.71 42.05 -2.27
CA ALA A 165 -16.92 42.86 -2.08
C ALA A 165 -17.78 42.34 -0.92
N ALA A 166 -17.96 41.02 -0.81
CA ALA A 166 -18.68 40.39 0.29
C ALA A 166 -17.99 40.65 1.64
N LEU A 167 -16.68 40.48 1.74
CA LEU A 167 -15.92 40.76 2.96
C LEU A 167 -16.01 42.23 3.38
N GLN A 168 -15.97 43.18 2.43
CA GLN A 168 -16.15 44.61 2.71
C GLN A 168 -17.56 44.93 3.24
N LEU A 169 -18.59 44.27 2.71
CA LEU A 169 -19.96 44.41 3.19
C LEU A 169 -20.11 43.89 4.63
N LEU A 170 -19.59 42.68 4.90
CA LEU A 170 -19.61 42.07 6.23
C LEU A 170 -18.85 42.92 7.24
N GLN A 171 -17.65 43.41 6.90
CA GLN A 171 -16.87 44.31 7.77
C GLN A 171 -17.61 45.62 8.12
N LYS A 172 -18.40 46.14 7.17
CA LYS A 172 -19.17 47.37 7.37
C LYS A 172 -20.42 47.17 8.24
N LYS A 173 -21.05 45.99 8.18
CA LYS A 173 -22.38 45.74 8.75
C LYS A 173 -22.37 44.87 10.00
N LEU A 174 -21.39 43.98 10.15
CA LEU A 174 -21.31 43.05 11.27
C LEU A 174 -20.34 43.54 12.35
N HIS A 175 -20.68 43.18 13.59
CA HIS A 175 -19.90 43.38 14.80
C HIS A 175 -19.64 42.01 15.44
N HIS A 176 -18.57 41.89 16.23
CA HIS A 176 -18.15 40.65 16.89
C HIS A 176 -18.13 39.42 15.96
N THR A 177 -17.39 39.50 14.84
CA THR A 177 -17.41 38.46 13.80
C THR A 177 -16.00 38.06 13.35
N LEU A 178 -15.74 36.75 13.35
CA LEU A 178 -14.56 36.12 12.76
C LEU A 178 -14.96 35.39 11.47
N VAL A 179 -14.37 35.78 10.33
CA VAL A 179 -14.63 35.15 9.04
C VAL A 179 -13.45 34.27 8.62
N HIS A 180 -13.69 32.99 8.34
CA HIS A 180 -12.72 32.13 7.66
C HIS A 180 -13.14 31.93 6.21
N VAL A 181 -12.26 32.29 5.28
CA VAL A 181 -12.44 32.06 3.84
C VAL A 181 -11.82 30.73 3.46
N VAL A 182 -12.61 29.87 2.82
CA VAL A 182 -12.30 28.45 2.55
C VAL A 182 -12.39 28.19 1.05
N VAL A 183 -11.25 27.93 0.39
CA VAL A 183 -11.27 27.42 -0.99
C VAL A 183 -11.77 25.98 -0.96
N TRP A 184 -12.83 25.68 -1.70
CA TRP A 184 -13.53 24.40 -1.66
C TRP A 184 -13.62 23.75 -3.02
N SER A 185 -13.38 22.43 -3.06
CA SER A 185 -13.58 21.62 -4.25
C SER A 185 -14.08 20.22 -3.88
N SER A 186 -14.92 19.68 -4.75
CA SER A 186 -15.56 18.37 -4.68
C SER A 186 -15.19 17.53 -5.90
N ASN A 187 -15.51 16.24 -5.88
CA ASN A 187 -15.32 15.36 -7.03
C ASN A 187 -16.55 15.26 -7.95
N HIS A 188 -17.71 15.78 -7.52
CA HIS A 188 -18.92 15.80 -8.34
C HIS A 188 -18.74 16.80 -9.47
N GLN A 189 -18.34 16.28 -10.63
CA GLN A 189 -18.40 17.00 -11.90
C GLN A 189 -19.82 17.52 -12.08
N GLN A 190 -20.02 18.83 -11.96
CA GLN A 190 -21.26 19.42 -12.43
C GLN A 190 -21.32 19.21 -13.94
N GLU A 191 -22.25 18.35 -14.36
CA GLU A 191 -22.66 18.19 -15.73
C GLU A 191 -22.96 19.57 -16.32
N ASN A 192 -22.13 20.01 -17.29
CA ASN A 192 -22.45 20.94 -18.40
C ASN A 192 -21.59 22.20 -18.60
N ARG A 193 -20.54 22.50 -17.79
CA ARG A 193 -19.73 23.73 -18.02
C ARG A 193 -18.29 23.58 -18.52
N CYS A 194 -17.56 22.51 -18.20
CA CYS A 194 -16.14 22.40 -18.56
C CYS A 194 -15.82 21.10 -19.32
N GLN A 195 -15.86 21.15 -20.65
CA GLN A 195 -15.71 19.98 -21.54
C GLN A 195 -14.30 19.37 -21.50
N CYS A 196 -13.24 20.17 -21.29
CA CYS A 196 -11.87 19.68 -21.16
C CYS A 196 -11.59 18.88 -19.86
N MET A 197 -12.49 19.00 -18.87
CA MET A 197 -12.46 18.22 -17.64
C MET A 197 -13.31 16.95 -17.76
N ARG A 198 -14.06 16.77 -18.87
CA ARG A 198 -14.82 15.55 -19.23
C ARG A 198 -13.99 14.56 -20.04
N ASP A 199 -13.10 15.06 -20.90
CA ASP A 199 -12.09 14.19 -21.48
C ASP A 199 -11.29 13.63 -20.30
N GLU A 200 -11.09 12.31 -20.27
CA GLU A 200 -10.10 11.64 -19.43
C GLU A 200 -8.68 12.06 -19.86
N SER A 201 -8.46 13.37 -20.00
CA SER A 201 -7.17 13.92 -20.29
C SER A 201 -6.28 13.56 -19.11
N ILE A 202 -5.17 12.99 -19.51
CA ILE A 202 -4.11 12.39 -18.73
C ILE A 202 -3.62 13.31 -17.57
N ASN A 203 -3.93 14.62 -17.60
CA ASN A 203 -3.42 15.65 -16.69
C ASN A 203 -4.47 16.39 -15.82
N TRP A 204 -5.72 15.91 -15.72
CA TRP A 204 -6.79 16.67 -15.06
C TRP A 204 -6.53 16.95 -13.56
N ARG A 205 -5.90 16.01 -12.84
CA ARG A 205 -5.58 16.18 -11.41
C ARG A 205 -4.58 17.30 -11.17
N LEU A 206 -3.54 17.40 -12.00
CA LEU A 206 -2.58 18.50 -11.93
C LEU A 206 -3.26 19.82 -12.26
N ARG A 207 -4.07 19.89 -13.33
CA ARG A 207 -4.82 21.10 -13.71
C ARG A 207 -5.75 21.57 -12.60
N LYS A 208 -6.45 20.65 -11.96
CA LYS A 208 -7.31 20.92 -10.79
C LYS A 208 -6.49 21.44 -9.61
N ALA A 209 -5.38 20.78 -9.28
CA ALA A 209 -4.48 21.21 -8.22
C ALA A 209 -3.92 22.63 -8.46
N THR A 210 -3.56 22.94 -9.70
CA THR A 210 -3.08 24.27 -10.11
C THR A 210 -4.17 25.33 -10.04
N LEU A 211 -5.39 25.04 -10.50
CA LEU A 211 -6.52 25.96 -10.36
C LEU A 211 -6.79 26.30 -8.89
N LEU A 212 -6.79 25.28 -8.02
CA LEU A 212 -6.94 25.47 -6.58
C LEU A 212 -5.84 26.36 -6.00
N LYS A 213 -4.59 26.15 -6.42
CA LYS A 213 -3.48 26.99 -5.99
C LYS A 213 -3.58 28.43 -6.51
N MET A 214 -3.94 28.63 -7.79
CA MET A 214 -4.14 29.96 -8.37
C MET A 214 -5.17 30.74 -7.57
N LEU A 215 -6.33 30.13 -7.34
CA LEU A 215 -7.40 30.75 -6.58
C LEU A 215 -6.96 31.07 -5.13
N GLN A 216 -6.23 30.15 -4.50
CA GLN A 216 -5.69 30.34 -3.15
C GLN A 216 -4.70 31.51 -3.07
N GLU A 217 -3.79 31.65 -4.03
CA GLU A 217 -2.81 32.75 -4.10
C GLU A 217 -3.50 34.08 -4.40
N SER A 218 -4.34 34.15 -5.42
CA SER A 218 -5.06 35.38 -5.78
C SER A 218 -6.00 35.87 -4.67
N LEU A 219 -6.56 34.96 -3.87
CA LEU A 219 -7.29 35.33 -2.65
C LEU A 219 -6.35 35.87 -1.57
N SER A 220 -5.16 35.30 -1.40
CA SER A 220 -4.18 35.77 -0.41
C SER A 220 -3.81 37.24 -0.62
N ASP A 221 -3.65 37.68 -1.88
CA ASP A 221 -3.36 39.07 -2.25
C ASP A 221 -4.39 40.08 -1.71
N VAL A 222 -5.62 39.64 -1.44
CA VAL A 222 -6.66 40.49 -0.82
C VAL A 222 -6.18 40.99 0.55
N TRP A 223 -5.47 40.16 1.31
CA TRP A 223 -4.95 40.48 2.66
C TRP A 223 -3.61 41.20 2.65
N GLU A 224 -2.90 41.24 1.51
CA GLU A 224 -1.70 42.07 1.33
C GLU A 224 -2.04 43.55 1.12
N ASN A 225 -3.32 43.88 0.85
CA ASN A 225 -3.77 45.25 0.72
C ASN A 225 -3.68 46.00 2.07
N PRO A 226 -3.02 47.17 2.15
CA PRO A 226 -2.89 47.94 3.38
C PRO A 226 -4.21 48.29 4.07
N LYS A 227 -5.33 48.36 3.32
CA LYS A 227 -6.66 48.62 3.88
C LYS A 227 -7.16 47.52 4.82
N TRP A 228 -6.68 46.28 4.66
CA TRP A 228 -6.97 45.16 5.56
C TRP A 228 -5.95 45.04 6.70
N GLN A 229 -4.73 45.50 6.49
CA GLN A 229 -3.67 45.53 7.52
C GLN A 229 -3.81 46.69 8.51
N VAL A 230 -4.46 47.78 8.12
CA VAL A 230 -4.85 48.87 9.02
C VAL A 230 -6.17 48.50 9.70
N GLU A 231 -6.09 47.68 10.74
CA GLU A 231 -7.23 47.28 11.57
C GLU A 231 -7.89 48.53 12.20
N LYS A 232 -9.06 48.94 11.68
CA LYS A 232 -9.84 50.05 12.25
C LYS A 232 -10.77 49.61 13.40
N ARG A 233 -10.97 48.30 13.61
CA ARG A 233 -11.98 47.74 14.52
C ARG A 233 -11.47 46.45 15.17
N ALA A 234 -11.59 46.34 16.50
CA ALA A 234 -11.14 45.18 17.27
C ALA A 234 -12.14 43.99 17.26
N ASP A 235 -13.35 44.20 16.74
CA ASP A 235 -14.49 43.28 16.79
C ASP A 235 -14.77 42.55 15.46
N PHE A 236 -13.90 42.70 14.45
CA PHE A 236 -14.05 42.03 13.16
C PHE A 236 -12.70 41.65 12.55
N THR A 237 -12.57 40.42 12.05
CA THR A 237 -11.45 40.05 11.17
C THR A 237 -11.85 38.96 10.18
N ALA A 238 -11.11 38.87 9.08
CA ALA A 238 -11.26 37.83 8.08
C ALA A 238 -9.90 37.13 7.87
N VAL A 239 -9.92 35.83 7.66
CA VAL A 239 -8.72 34.99 7.59
C VAL A 239 -8.88 33.99 6.45
N LEU A 240 -7.92 33.92 5.54
CA LEU A 240 -7.86 32.85 4.55
C LEU A 240 -7.34 31.56 5.19
N GLN A 241 -7.98 30.41 4.92
CA GLN A 241 -7.43 29.12 5.32
C GLN A 241 -6.14 28.81 4.57
N SER A 242 -5.18 28.15 5.23
CA SER A 242 -3.84 27.91 4.68
C SER A 242 -3.81 26.89 3.54
N GLN A 243 -4.84 26.05 3.40
CA GLN A 243 -4.97 25.03 2.36
C GLN A 243 -6.43 24.91 1.91
N PRO A 244 -6.67 24.54 0.64
CA PRO A 244 -8.01 24.19 0.17
C PRO A 244 -8.59 22.96 0.88
N VAL A 245 -9.91 22.91 1.01
CA VAL A 245 -10.65 21.73 1.47
C VAL A 245 -11.15 20.98 0.25
N ILE A 246 -10.68 19.74 0.07
CA ILE A 246 -10.92 18.94 -1.13
C ILE A 246 -11.66 17.65 -0.75
N LEU A 247 -12.91 17.54 -1.15
CA LEU A 247 -13.70 16.33 -0.99
C LEU A 247 -13.33 15.34 -2.11
N GLN A 248 -12.46 14.38 -1.78
CA GLN A 248 -12.07 13.27 -2.66
C GLN A 248 -12.73 11.98 -2.17
N PRO A 249 -13.44 11.21 -3.01
CA PRO A 249 -13.68 9.81 -2.70
C PRO A 249 -12.33 9.11 -2.80
N ILE A 250 -11.83 8.63 -1.66
CA ILE A 250 -10.80 7.60 -1.70
C ILE A 250 -11.55 6.30 -2.03
N SER A 251 -11.02 5.56 -3.00
CA SER A 251 -11.49 4.24 -3.49
C SER A 251 -12.39 3.45 -2.53
N ASP A 252 -13.54 3.02 -3.04
CA ASP A 252 -14.46 1.99 -2.52
C ASP A 252 -15.01 2.14 -1.09
N SER A 253 -14.77 3.24 -0.36
CA SER A 253 -15.48 3.50 0.90
C SER A 253 -16.94 3.90 0.64
N GLU A 254 -17.88 2.97 0.89
CA GLU A 254 -19.32 3.29 0.93
C GLU A 254 -19.69 4.22 2.11
N ASP A 255 -18.75 4.57 2.98
CA ASP A 255 -19.01 5.44 4.14
C ASP A 255 -18.68 6.92 3.86
N THR A 256 -19.54 7.56 3.06
CA THR A 256 -19.52 9.02 2.85
C THR A 256 -19.50 9.84 4.16
N ALA A 257 -19.92 9.25 5.30
CA ALA A 257 -19.86 9.93 6.59
C ALA A 257 -18.42 10.03 7.13
N SER A 258 -17.55 9.03 6.86
CA SER A 258 -16.15 9.06 7.30
C SER A 258 -15.35 10.17 6.61
N ASP A 259 -15.55 10.34 5.29
CA ASP A 259 -14.87 11.39 4.50
C ASP A 259 -15.30 12.79 4.94
N LEU A 260 -16.61 12.98 5.19
CA LEU A 260 -17.14 14.25 5.69
C LEU A 260 -16.62 14.59 7.10
N ASN A 261 -16.45 13.57 7.96
CA ASN A 261 -15.86 13.75 9.29
C ASN A 261 -14.37 14.15 9.19
N GLN A 262 -13.60 13.54 8.29
CA GLN A 262 -12.20 13.90 8.08
C GLN A 262 -12.06 15.34 7.56
N LEU A 263 -12.92 15.77 6.65
CA LEU A 263 -12.96 17.16 6.16
C LEU A 263 -13.35 18.14 7.25
N ALA A 264 -14.27 17.78 8.14
CA ALA A 264 -14.63 18.60 9.30
C ALA A 264 -13.46 18.75 10.27
N VAL A 265 -12.71 17.68 10.53
CA VAL A 265 -11.49 17.72 11.36
C VAL A 265 -10.39 18.56 10.70
N GLN A 266 -10.22 18.48 9.38
CA GLN A 266 -9.30 19.35 8.64
C GLN A 266 -9.73 20.82 8.75
N LEU A 267 -11.02 21.11 8.55
CA LEU A 267 -11.57 22.46 8.64
C LEU A 267 -11.41 23.04 10.05
N TRP A 268 -11.66 22.24 11.08
CA TRP A 268 -11.43 22.57 12.49
C TRP A 268 -9.94 22.86 12.77
N THR A 269 -9.05 22.00 12.30
CA THR A 269 -7.60 22.17 12.45
C THR A 269 -7.12 23.50 11.84
N ASN A 270 -7.70 23.90 10.69
CA ASN A 270 -7.39 25.17 10.02
C ASN A 270 -7.94 26.42 10.74
N ILE A 271 -8.91 26.24 11.64
CA ILE A 271 -9.51 27.29 12.48
C ILE A 271 -8.67 27.53 13.76
N LEU A 272 -7.95 26.53 14.26
CA LEU A 272 -7.09 26.64 15.44
C LEU A 272 -5.70 27.23 15.13
N GLN A 273 -5.03 27.76 16.15
CA GLN A 273 -3.63 28.21 16.03
C GLN A 273 -2.69 27.03 15.73
N PRO A 274 -1.72 27.17 14.82
CA PRO A 274 -0.75 26.12 14.53
C PRO A 274 0.19 25.89 15.73
N SER A 275 0.49 24.62 16.05
CA SER A 275 1.42 24.24 17.12
C SER A 275 2.89 24.42 16.68
N THR A 276 3.74 24.92 17.59
CA THR A 276 5.19 25.02 17.38
C THR A 276 5.88 23.75 17.87
N GLY A 277 6.33 22.91 16.93
CA GLY A 277 7.34 21.89 17.20
C GLY A 277 6.97 20.83 18.24
N GLU A 278 5.91 20.05 18.03
CA GLU A 278 5.82 18.70 18.60
C GLU A 278 4.91 17.80 17.76
N ALA A 279 5.27 16.51 17.77
CA ALA A 279 4.79 15.47 16.89
C ALA A 279 3.33 15.10 17.16
N GLU A 280 2.53 14.91 16.10
CA GLU A 280 1.70 13.71 15.89
C GLU A 280 0.93 13.79 14.56
N VAL A 281 1.33 12.92 13.62
CA VAL A 281 0.38 12.08 12.87
C VAL A 281 0.84 10.66 13.18
N LYS A 282 0.51 10.18 14.38
CA LYS A 282 0.54 8.75 14.66
C LYS A 282 -0.90 8.28 14.60
N ASP A 283 -1.18 7.56 13.52
CA ASP A 283 -2.36 6.73 13.31
C ASP A 283 -3.64 7.35 12.71
N PRO A 284 -3.78 7.41 11.38
CA PRO A 284 -5.06 7.70 10.70
C PRO A 284 -6.21 6.71 10.92
N GLY A 285 -6.04 5.69 11.79
CA GLY A 285 -7.13 4.80 12.23
C GLY A 285 -7.80 5.31 13.52
N VAL A 286 -7.25 6.35 14.13
CA VAL A 286 -7.78 7.06 15.28
C VAL A 286 -7.86 8.53 14.88
N ILE A 287 -9.07 9.09 14.81
CA ILE A 287 -9.26 10.53 14.59
C ILE A 287 -8.59 11.26 15.76
N THR A 288 -7.38 11.78 15.57
CA THR A 288 -6.68 12.56 16.60
C THR A 288 -7.26 13.96 16.60
N PHE A 289 -8.07 14.25 17.61
CA PHE A 289 -8.75 15.54 17.75
C PHE A 289 -7.78 16.61 18.27
N LEU A 290 -7.56 17.69 17.51
CA LEU A 290 -6.73 18.81 17.97
C LEU A 290 -7.52 19.73 18.90
N CYS A 291 -7.02 19.94 20.11
CA CYS A 291 -7.58 20.85 21.11
C CYS A 291 -6.75 22.14 21.21
N PRO A 292 -7.36 23.30 21.49
CA PRO A 292 -6.61 24.49 21.92
C PRO A 292 -5.79 24.17 23.17
N THR A 293 -4.54 24.64 23.21
CA THR A 293 -3.64 24.44 24.37
C THR A 293 -3.62 25.68 25.25
N GLN A 294 -3.08 25.58 26.47
CA GLN A 294 -2.88 26.76 27.33
C GLN A 294 -1.96 27.81 26.68
N GLU A 295 -1.02 27.38 25.84
CA GLU A 295 -0.07 28.25 25.14
C GLU A 295 -0.66 28.88 23.87
N ARG A 296 -1.62 28.21 23.24
CA ARG A 296 -2.30 28.63 22.01
C ARG A 296 -3.82 28.47 22.15
N PRO A 297 -4.48 29.24 23.04
CA PRO A 297 -5.88 29.01 23.38
C PRO A 297 -6.86 29.64 22.39
N TYR A 298 -6.37 30.46 21.46
CA TYR A 298 -7.22 31.31 20.63
C TYR A 298 -7.59 30.65 19.30
N LEU A 299 -8.63 31.15 18.63
CA LEU A 299 -8.93 30.88 17.24
C LEU A 299 -7.95 31.66 16.35
N ARG A 300 -7.58 31.08 15.21
CA ARG A 300 -6.52 31.60 14.35
C ARG A 300 -6.93 32.91 13.69
N THR A 301 -6.12 33.94 13.89
CA THR A 301 -6.19 35.21 13.15
C THR A 301 -4.81 35.58 12.62
N ASN A 302 -4.74 36.45 11.61
CA ASN A 302 -3.46 36.92 11.06
C ASN A 302 -2.59 37.65 12.11
N LYS A 303 -3.19 38.14 13.20
CA LYS A 303 -2.49 38.86 14.27
C LYS A 303 -1.90 37.93 15.34
N ASN A 304 -2.68 36.95 15.78
CA ASN A 304 -2.25 35.99 16.83
C ASN A 304 -1.49 34.78 16.26
N SER A 305 -1.59 34.60 14.95
CA SER A 305 -0.94 33.54 14.17
C SER A 305 -0.51 34.14 12.85
N PRO A 306 0.42 35.12 12.88
CA PRO A 306 0.95 35.66 11.64
C PRO A 306 1.48 34.48 10.83
N THR A 307 0.95 34.32 9.63
CA THR A 307 1.67 33.57 8.60
C THR A 307 3.03 34.24 8.54
N GLU A 308 4.09 33.50 8.88
CA GLU A 308 5.41 33.87 8.39
C GLU A 308 5.19 34.12 6.90
N SER A 309 5.36 35.37 6.47
CA SER A 309 5.33 35.64 5.05
C SER A 309 6.32 34.66 4.43
N GLU A 310 6.13 34.31 3.16
CA GLU A 310 7.15 33.64 2.36
C GLU A 310 8.45 34.46 2.22
N GLY A 311 8.74 35.38 3.15
CA GLY A 311 9.92 36.22 3.30
C GLY A 311 10.89 35.81 4.42
N VAL A 312 10.81 34.58 4.97
CA VAL A 312 11.94 33.99 5.72
C VAL A 312 12.47 32.73 5.01
N TYR A 313 12.74 32.85 3.71
CA TYR A 313 13.93 32.20 3.15
C TYR A 313 15.10 33.17 3.29
N SER A 314 15.43 33.49 4.54
CA SER A 314 16.71 34.13 4.86
C SER A 314 17.81 33.15 4.53
N GLU A 315 18.48 33.37 3.40
CA GLU A 315 19.87 33.01 3.15
C GLU A 315 20.31 31.62 3.64
N ALA A 316 19.73 30.58 3.07
CA ALA A 316 20.40 29.28 2.98
C ALA A 316 20.38 28.85 1.52
N SER A 317 21.52 29.09 0.85
CA SER A 317 21.82 28.77 -0.56
C SER A 317 21.37 29.78 -1.63
N ALA A 318 21.59 31.07 -1.38
CA ALA A 318 22.02 31.96 -2.46
C ALA A 318 23.55 31.86 -2.58
N LEU A 319 24.08 30.70 -3.00
CA LEU A 319 25.50 30.56 -3.29
C LEU A 319 25.73 29.56 -4.42
N ALA A 320 26.37 30.08 -5.47
CA ALA A 320 26.68 29.51 -6.78
C ALA A 320 25.46 29.23 -7.67
N ASN A 321 25.33 29.99 -8.77
CA ASN A 321 24.75 29.45 -9.99
C ASN A 321 25.41 28.08 -10.22
N PRO A 322 24.71 26.94 -10.09
CA PRO A 322 25.30 25.70 -10.55
C PRO A 322 25.57 25.92 -12.03
N VAL A 323 26.79 25.63 -12.47
CA VAL A 323 27.02 25.51 -13.91
C VAL A 323 26.14 24.33 -14.35
N LEU A 324 24.93 24.64 -14.84
CA LEU A 324 23.97 23.65 -15.38
C LEU A 324 24.40 23.15 -16.77
N GLY A 325 25.42 23.82 -17.33
CA GLY A 325 26.18 23.31 -18.45
C GLY A 325 27.17 22.23 -18.05
N THR A 326 27.60 21.48 -19.05
CA THR A 326 28.62 20.46 -18.90
C THR A 326 29.75 20.72 -19.88
N GLU A 327 30.98 20.52 -19.45
CA GLU A 327 32.14 20.47 -20.35
C GLU A 327 32.30 19.05 -20.87
N ILE A 328 32.50 18.88 -22.19
CA ILE A 328 32.72 17.56 -22.78
C ILE A 328 34.22 17.28 -22.90
N PRO A 329 34.78 16.34 -22.11
CA PRO A 329 36.21 16.04 -22.13
C PRO A 329 36.64 15.18 -23.33
N CYS A 330 35.70 14.77 -24.19
CA CYS A 330 35.95 13.82 -25.27
C CYS A 330 36.73 14.46 -26.41
N THR A 331 37.88 13.88 -26.73
CA THR A 331 38.80 14.37 -27.78
C THR A 331 38.45 13.83 -29.16
N ASP A 332 38.01 12.58 -29.26
CA ASP A 332 37.48 11.99 -30.50
C ASP A 332 35.96 12.14 -30.53
N ARG A 333 35.48 12.92 -31.49
CA ARG A 333 34.06 13.22 -31.70
C ARG A 333 33.60 12.90 -33.12
N SER A 334 34.47 12.28 -33.92
CA SER A 334 34.19 12.06 -35.34
C SER A 334 33.13 10.98 -35.54
N PRO A 335 32.24 11.14 -36.54
CA PRO A 335 31.36 10.06 -36.97
C PRO A 335 32.16 8.89 -37.55
N SER A 336 31.49 7.77 -37.80
CA SER A 336 32.08 6.63 -38.51
C SER A 336 32.46 7.02 -39.95
N PRO A 337 33.52 6.42 -40.54
CA PRO A 337 33.93 6.73 -41.91
C PRO A 337 32.86 6.47 -42.98
N ALA A 338 31.93 5.58 -42.70
CA ALA A 338 30.74 5.31 -43.48
C ALA A 338 29.54 5.10 -42.52
N ILE A 339 28.33 5.30 -43.02
CA ILE A 339 27.11 5.08 -42.23
C ILE A 339 27.09 3.61 -41.77
N PRO A 340 27.10 3.32 -40.46
CA PRO A 340 27.20 1.95 -39.98
C PRO A 340 25.94 1.18 -40.36
N ASN A 341 26.07 -0.10 -40.70
CA ASN A 341 24.92 -0.96 -41.03
C ASN A 341 24.36 -1.67 -39.80
N SER A 342 25.12 -1.69 -38.70
CA SER A 342 24.73 -2.29 -37.45
C SER A 342 24.67 -1.28 -36.31
N VAL A 343 23.68 -1.43 -35.43
CA VAL A 343 23.54 -0.66 -34.19
C VAL A 343 24.67 -0.94 -33.21
N HIS A 344 25.31 -2.11 -33.33
CA HIS A 344 26.44 -2.52 -32.50
C HIS A 344 27.74 -1.78 -32.87
N GLU A 345 27.76 -1.08 -34.00
CA GLU A 345 28.87 -0.25 -34.49
C GLU A 345 28.50 1.25 -34.51
N LEU A 346 27.42 1.62 -33.81
CA LEU A 346 26.91 2.99 -33.81
C LEU A 346 27.72 3.90 -32.89
N ARG A 347 28.41 4.90 -33.45
CA ARG A 347 29.09 5.95 -32.67
C ARG A 347 28.12 7.11 -32.37
N PRO A 348 28.39 7.93 -31.33
CA PRO A 348 27.57 9.11 -31.07
C PRO A 348 27.45 10.07 -32.27
N GLY A 349 28.51 10.25 -33.05
CA GLY A 349 28.51 11.11 -34.24
C GLY A 349 27.67 10.58 -35.41
N ASP A 350 27.30 9.30 -35.42
CA ASP A 350 26.48 8.69 -36.48
C ASP A 350 24.97 8.96 -36.29
N VAL A 351 24.57 9.34 -35.08
CA VAL A 351 23.17 9.62 -34.74
C VAL A 351 22.73 10.92 -35.41
N LYS A 352 21.61 10.89 -36.11
CA LYS A 352 21.04 12.06 -36.78
C LYS A 352 19.71 12.51 -36.21
N VAL A 353 18.96 11.59 -35.59
CA VAL A 353 17.62 11.86 -35.09
C VAL A 353 17.50 11.43 -33.63
N VAL A 354 16.90 12.27 -32.79
CA VAL A 354 16.46 11.91 -31.45
C VAL A 354 14.93 11.95 -31.36
N GLY A 355 14.34 11.00 -30.62
CA GLY A 355 12.90 10.93 -30.33
C GLY A 355 12.66 10.56 -28.87
N ALA A 356 11.51 10.93 -28.31
CA ALA A 356 11.17 10.52 -26.95
C ALA A 356 9.67 10.38 -26.73
N VAL A 357 9.30 9.41 -25.90
CA VAL A 357 7.95 9.16 -25.41
C VAL A 357 8.00 8.95 -23.90
N GLY A 358 6.93 9.31 -23.20
CA GLY A 358 6.87 9.22 -21.75
C GLY A 358 5.81 10.12 -21.11
N ASP A 359 6.08 10.48 -19.86
CA ASP A 359 5.20 11.31 -19.03
C ASP A 359 5.73 12.75 -18.82
N SER A 360 5.31 13.37 -17.72
CA SER A 360 5.66 14.74 -17.33
C SER A 360 7.16 14.96 -17.10
N LEU A 361 7.94 13.93 -16.74
CA LEU A 361 9.40 14.07 -16.60
C LEU A 361 10.09 14.15 -17.95
N THR A 362 9.59 13.41 -18.95
CA THR A 362 10.08 13.52 -20.34
C THR A 362 9.59 14.80 -21.02
N ALA A 363 8.40 15.29 -20.65
CA ALA A 363 7.88 16.60 -21.07
C ALA A 363 8.53 17.80 -20.36
N ALA A 364 9.29 17.55 -19.29
CA ALA A 364 9.97 18.57 -18.48
C ALA A 364 9.01 19.55 -17.80
N ASN A 365 7.93 19.04 -17.21
CA ASN A 365 7.03 19.82 -16.37
C ASN A 365 7.78 20.51 -15.22
N GLY A 366 7.61 21.82 -15.09
CA GLY A 366 8.15 22.61 -13.97
C GLY A 366 9.68 22.77 -13.92
N VAL A 367 10.42 22.23 -14.90
CA VAL A 367 11.90 22.24 -14.88
C VAL A 367 12.49 23.65 -14.82
N GLY A 368 11.87 24.60 -15.53
CA GLY A 368 12.25 26.02 -15.54
C GLY A 368 11.46 26.88 -14.55
N ALA A 369 10.67 26.28 -13.65
CA ALA A 369 9.88 27.01 -12.67
C ALA A 369 10.77 27.59 -11.57
N LYS A 370 10.49 28.83 -11.14
CA LYS A 370 11.13 29.42 -9.97
C LYS A 370 10.62 28.74 -8.70
N THR A 371 11.49 28.51 -7.72
CA THR A 371 11.23 27.73 -6.49
C THR A 371 10.00 28.16 -5.69
N ASN A 372 9.55 29.42 -5.84
CA ASN A 372 8.39 29.98 -5.17
C ASN A 372 7.15 30.15 -6.08
N ASN A 373 7.13 29.55 -7.27
CA ASN A 373 5.99 29.69 -8.19
C ASN A 373 5.46 28.33 -8.64
N LEU A 374 4.53 27.79 -7.84
CA LEU A 374 3.89 26.49 -8.07
C LEU A 374 3.07 26.45 -9.37
N LEU A 375 2.61 27.61 -9.86
CA LEU A 375 1.81 27.70 -11.09
C LEU A 375 2.63 27.38 -12.35
N LEU A 376 3.95 27.55 -12.30
CA LEU A 376 4.81 27.23 -13.44
C LEU A 376 5.07 25.72 -13.60
N VAL A 377 4.60 24.87 -12.67
CA VAL A 377 4.78 23.41 -12.74
C VAL A 377 3.97 22.78 -13.89
N ILE A 378 2.82 23.36 -14.27
CA ILE A 378 2.05 22.89 -15.42
C ILE A 378 2.71 23.18 -16.77
N ASN A 379 3.70 24.09 -16.79
CA ASN A 379 4.42 24.38 -18.02
C ASN A 379 5.37 23.25 -18.36
N GLU A 380 5.29 22.79 -19.60
CA GLU A 380 6.13 21.75 -20.17
C GLU A 380 7.33 22.40 -20.85
N TYR A 381 8.46 22.45 -20.15
CA TYR A 381 9.70 23.07 -20.63
C TYR A 381 10.45 22.13 -21.58
N ARG A 382 9.81 21.82 -22.71
CA ARG A 382 10.27 20.84 -23.71
C ARG A 382 11.74 21.04 -24.10
N GLY A 383 12.19 22.28 -24.23
CA GLY A 383 13.58 22.64 -24.53
C GLY A 383 14.62 22.25 -23.47
N LEU A 384 14.20 22.07 -22.21
CA LEU A 384 15.03 21.71 -21.06
C LEU A 384 14.91 20.24 -20.65
N SER A 385 14.18 19.42 -21.43
CA SER A 385 14.03 18.00 -21.13
C SER A 385 15.37 17.27 -21.18
N TRP A 386 15.67 16.52 -20.11
CA TRP A 386 16.95 15.81 -19.95
C TRP A 386 17.22 14.83 -21.08
N SER A 387 16.16 14.20 -21.62
CA SER A 387 16.24 13.16 -22.64
C SER A 387 16.11 13.66 -24.07
N ILE A 388 15.48 14.83 -24.31
CA ILE A 388 15.23 15.32 -25.69
C ILE A 388 15.18 16.85 -25.88
N GLY A 389 15.47 17.65 -24.86
CA GLY A 389 15.53 19.11 -25.00
C GLY A 389 16.75 19.58 -25.80
N GLY A 390 16.60 20.63 -26.59
CA GLY A 390 17.68 21.23 -27.40
C GLY A 390 17.89 22.73 -27.20
N ASP A 391 17.30 23.32 -26.14
CA ASP A 391 17.51 24.74 -25.87
C ASP A 391 18.99 25.03 -25.61
N LYS A 392 19.47 26.16 -26.17
CA LYS A 392 20.85 26.65 -26.01
C LYS A 392 21.90 25.61 -26.44
N ASN A 393 22.98 25.46 -25.68
CA ASN A 393 24.11 24.59 -25.95
C ASN A 393 24.55 23.86 -24.67
N ILE A 394 25.45 22.88 -24.82
CA ILE A 394 25.88 22.02 -23.71
C ILE A 394 26.54 22.80 -22.55
N THR A 395 27.17 23.94 -22.82
CA THR A 395 27.83 24.77 -21.79
C THR A 395 26.84 25.55 -20.91
N THR A 396 25.54 25.50 -21.22
CA THR A 396 24.50 26.17 -20.43
C THR A 396 23.33 25.25 -20.05
N VAL A 397 22.97 24.31 -20.92
CA VAL A 397 21.83 23.40 -20.74
C VAL A 397 22.27 21.99 -21.11
N THR A 398 22.39 21.13 -20.10
CA THR A 398 22.80 19.74 -20.28
C THR A 398 21.59 18.85 -20.54
N THR A 399 21.52 18.31 -21.75
CA THR A 399 20.52 17.36 -22.22
C THR A 399 21.18 16.34 -23.14
N LEU A 400 20.56 15.18 -23.34
CA LEU A 400 21.09 14.18 -24.27
C LEU A 400 21.30 14.75 -25.70
N PRO A 401 20.38 15.53 -26.30
CA PRO A 401 20.63 16.12 -27.61
C PRO A 401 21.76 17.15 -27.63
N ASN A 402 21.90 17.99 -26.60
CA ASN A 402 23.00 18.95 -26.54
C ASN A 402 24.36 18.23 -26.38
N LEU A 403 24.41 17.08 -25.71
CA LEU A 403 25.59 16.20 -25.70
C LEU A 403 25.87 15.63 -27.09
N LEU A 404 24.87 15.08 -27.76
CA LEU A 404 25.01 14.48 -29.10
C LEU A 404 25.40 15.52 -30.17
N ARG A 405 24.94 16.78 -30.06
CA ARG A 405 25.28 17.86 -30.99
C ARG A 405 26.77 18.21 -31.04
N GLU A 406 27.50 17.91 -29.98
CA GLU A 406 28.96 18.06 -29.95
C GLU A 406 29.69 16.98 -30.78
N PHE A 407 29.01 15.87 -31.09
CA PHE A 407 29.49 14.81 -31.99
C PHE A 407 28.89 14.95 -33.39
N ASN A 408 27.65 15.40 -33.51
CA ASN A 408 26.99 15.68 -34.77
C ASN A 408 26.18 17.00 -34.71
N PRO A 409 26.73 18.12 -35.21
CA PRO A 409 26.04 19.42 -35.21
C PRO A 409 24.74 19.45 -36.03
N SER A 410 24.54 18.50 -36.95
CA SER A 410 23.35 18.37 -37.80
C SER A 410 22.22 17.53 -37.19
N LEU A 411 22.32 17.15 -35.91
CA LEU A 411 21.29 16.42 -35.19
C LEU A 411 19.92 17.13 -35.31
N THR A 412 18.85 16.36 -35.51
CA THR A 412 17.47 16.83 -35.51
C THR A 412 16.58 15.98 -34.59
N GLY A 413 15.31 16.37 -34.42
CA GLY A 413 14.33 15.63 -33.63
C GLY A 413 14.09 16.19 -32.22
N PHE A 414 15.05 16.94 -31.69
CA PHE A 414 14.96 17.54 -30.36
C PHE A 414 13.86 18.59 -30.24
N SER A 415 13.39 18.82 -29.03
CA SER A 415 12.36 19.81 -28.71
C SER A 415 12.95 21.12 -28.18
N GLU A 416 12.24 22.23 -28.38
CA GLU A 416 12.66 23.58 -27.98
C GLU A 416 11.54 24.34 -27.24
N GLY A 417 11.91 25.28 -26.37
CA GLY A 417 10.98 26.17 -25.69
C GLY A 417 9.98 25.48 -24.77
N VAL A 418 8.81 26.11 -24.60
CA VAL A 418 7.74 25.68 -23.70
C VAL A 418 6.48 25.42 -24.52
N GLY A 419 5.80 24.30 -24.28
CA GLY A 419 4.56 23.96 -24.97
C GLY A 419 4.14 22.50 -24.82
N SER A 420 2.89 22.23 -25.20
CA SER A 420 2.31 20.86 -25.23
C SER A 420 2.97 19.97 -26.29
N GLU A 421 2.65 18.68 -26.27
CA GLU A 421 3.12 17.67 -27.23
C GLU A 421 2.78 18.04 -28.69
N ASP A 422 1.70 18.79 -28.91
CA ASP A 422 1.24 19.22 -30.23
C ASP A 422 1.82 20.56 -30.68
N SER A 423 2.55 21.23 -29.79
CA SER A 423 3.26 22.45 -30.16
C SER A 423 4.30 22.15 -31.23
N PRO A 424 4.47 23.01 -32.27
CA PRO A 424 5.46 22.78 -33.33
C PRO A 424 6.88 22.54 -32.80
N LYS A 425 7.24 23.24 -31.72
CA LYS A 425 8.56 23.12 -31.06
C LYS A 425 8.73 21.86 -30.20
N ALA A 426 7.67 21.11 -29.89
CA ALA A 426 7.81 19.81 -29.25
C ALA A 426 8.40 18.77 -30.21
N PHE A 427 8.23 18.96 -31.52
CA PHE A 427 8.75 18.11 -32.59
C PHE A 427 8.56 16.59 -32.34
N LEU A 428 9.64 15.83 -32.05
CA LEU A 428 9.61 14.39 -31.76
C LEU A 428 9.61 14.05 -30.25
N ASN A 429 9.49 15.05 -29.38
CA ASN A 429 9.09 14.82 -27.98
C ASN A 429 7.58 14.62 -27.92
N ARG A 430 7.15 13.35 -27.87
CA ARG A 430 5.74 12.95 -27.81
C ARG A 430 5.28 12.54 -26.41
N ALA A 431 6.08 12.84 -25.38
CA ALA A 431 5.67 12.64 -24.01
C ALA A 431 4.48 13.53 -23.63
N VAL A 432 3.58 13.00 -22.81
CA VAL A 432 2.35 13.69 -22.40
C VAL A 432 2.30 13.75 -20.87
N ALA A 433 2.11 14.95 -20.31
CA ALA A 433 2.06 15.12 -18.87
C ALA A 433 0.91 14.29 -18.24
N GLY A 434 1.25 13.48 -17.23
CA GLY A 434 0.35 12.54 -16.54
C GLY A 434 0.23 11.15 -17.18
N ALA A 435 0.93 10.88 -18.29
CA ALA A 435 0.75 9.66 -19.08
C ALA A 435 1.06 8.41 -18.27
N LYS A 436 0.31 7.35 -18.56
CA LYS A 436 0.47 6.00 -18.03
C LYS A 436 1.02 5.07 -19.10
N SER A 437 1.39 3.87 -18.70
CA SER A 437 1.90 2.84 -19.61
C SER A 437 0.97 2.56 -20.80
N GLY A 438 -0.35 2.59 -20.60
CA GLY A 438 -1.35 2.37 -21.65
C GLY A 438 -1.32 3.40 -22.79
N ASP A 439 -0.85 4.61 -22.52
CA ASP A 439 -0.80 5.71 -23.50
C ASP A 439 0.40 5.61 -24.45
N MET A 440 1.39 4.78 -24.10
CA MET A 440 2.65 4.68 -24.85
C MET A 440 2.46 4.27 -26.30
N VAL A 441 1.49 3.40 -26.59
CA VAL A 441 1.20 2.94 -27.95
C VAL A 441 0.85 4.13 -28.84
N GLN A 442 -0.05 5.00 -28.40
CA GLN A 442 -0.45 6.17 -29.17
C GLN A 442 0.70 7.16 -29.35
N GLN A 443 1.50 7.40 -28.30
CA GLN A 443 2.68 8.26 -28.40
C GLN A 443 3.69 7.74 -29.43
N VAL A 444 3.94 6.42 -29.44
CA VAL A 444 4.84 5.76 -30.40
C VAL A 444 4.29 5.86 -31.83
N LEU A 445 3.00 5.61 -32.05
CA LEU A 445 2.40 5.70 -33.39
C LEU A 445 2.56 7.11 -33.97
N VAL A 446 2.27 8.15 -33.18
CA VAL A 446 2.45 9.54 -33.62
C VAL A 446 3.92 9.88 -33.84
N LEU A 447 4.83 9.39 -32.98
CA LEU A 447 6.27 9.58 -33.16
C LEU A 447 6.75 8.98 -34.49
N VAL A 448 6.35 7.75 -34.81
CA VAL A 448 6.70 7.06 -36.06
C VAL A 448 6.15 7.80 -37.27
N GLU A 449 4.88 8.21 -37.23
CA GLU A 449 4.24 8.97 -38.30
C GLU A 449 5.00 10.29 -38.57
N LYS A 450 5.34 11.05 -37.52
CA LYS A 450 6.12 12.29 -37.67
C LYS A 450 7.49 12.04 -38.30
N MET A 451 8.18 10.97 -37.89
CA MET A 451 9.48 10.63 -38.49
C MET A 451 9.38 10.23 -39.96
N LYS A 452 8.28 9.58 -40.38
CA LYS A 452 8.04 9.19 -41.78
C LYS A 452 7.71 10.40 -42.67
N ASN A 453 7.04 11.41 -42.12
CA ASN A 453 6.52 12.55 -42.88
C ASN A 453 7.43 13.78 -42.88
N ASP A 454 8.47 13.83 -42.03
CA ASP A 454 9.36 14.99 -41.97
C ASP A 454 10.48 14.92 -43.03
N PRO A 455 10.59 15.89 -43.95
CA PRO A 455 11.58 15.86 -45.03
C PRO A 455 13.04 16.00 -44.56
N ARG A 456 13.27 16.37 -43.30
CA ARG A 456 14.62 16.45 -42.71
C ARG A 456 15.15 15.08 -42.27
N ILE A 457 14.30 14.04 -42.25
CA ILE A 457 14.63 12.70 -41.75
C ILE A 457 14.58 11.71 -42.91
N ASP A 458 15.71 11.11 -43.26
CA ASP A 458 15.69 9.89 -44.07
C ASP A 458 15.31 8.72 -43.16
N PHE A 459 14.00 8.42 -43.12
CA PHE A 459 13.43 7.42 -42.23
C PHE A 459 14.12 6.06 -42.33
N HIS A 460 14.66 5.68 -43.50
CA HIS A 460 15.28 4.38 -43.69
C HIS A 460 16.80 4.38 -43.48
N LYS A 461 17.50 5.50 -43.69
CA LYS A 461 18.97 5.57 -43.62
C LYS A 461 19.52 6.24 -42.38
N ASP A 462 18.78 7.14 -41.77
CA ASP A 462 19.29 7.90 -40.62
C ASP A 462 19.21 7.08 -39.33
N TRP A 463 20.26 7.13 -38.51
CA TRP A 463 20.27 6.49 -37.19
C TRP A 463 19.51 7.33 -36.16
N LYS A 464 18.65 6.64 -35.40
CA LYS A 464 17.72 7.23 -34.43
C LYS A 464 18.06 6.76 -33.01
N VAL A 465 18.06 7.70 -32.06
CA VAL A 465 18.06 7.39 -30.62
C VAL A 465 16.68 7.73 -30.07
N ILE A 466 15.96 6.74 -29.55
CA ILE A 466 14.61 6.95 -28.99
C ILE A 466 14.64 6.69 -27.48
N THR A 467 14.23 7.65 -26.66
CA THR A 467 14.17 7.48 -25.19
C THR A 467 12.74 7.26 -24.71
N MET A 468 12.54 6.22 -23.90
CA MET A 468 11.24 5.82 -23.35
C MET A 468 11.29 5.83 -21.83
N PHE A 469 10.43 6.62 -21.18
CA PHE A 469 10.35 6.67 -19.72
C PHE A 469 8.91 6.85 -19.24
N ILE A 470 8.39 5.87 -18.50
CA ILE A 470 6.99 5.80 -18.06
C ILE A 470 6.89 5.01 -16.74
N GLY A 471 5.73 5.05 -16.08
CA GLY A 471 5.39 4.17 -14.96
C GLY A 471 5.22 4.90 -13.63
N GLY A 472 5.65 6.16 -13.54
CA GLY A 472 5.46 6.99 -12.34
C GLY A 472 3.98 7.20 -12.05
N ASN A 473 3.20 7.59 -13.06
CA ASN A 473 1.75 7.80 -12.91
C ASN A 473 0.99 6.49 -12.67
N ASP A 474 1.41 5.38 -13.27
CA ASP A 474 0.84 4.05 -12.99
C ASP A 474 1.01 3.69 -11.50
N LEU A 475 2.17 4.01 -10.91
CA LEU A 475 2.44 3.78 -9.48
C LEU A 475 1.76 4.83 -8.58
N CYS A 476 1.51 6.04 -9.07
CA CYS A 476 0.70 7.04 -8.36
C CYS A 476 -0.79 6.68 -8.28
N ASP A 477 -1.27 5.79 -9.15
CA ASP A 477 -2.67 5.36 -9.27
C ASP A 477 -2.92 3.88 -8.96
N PHE A 478 -1.90 3.08 -8.64
CA PHE A 478 -2.08 1.63 -8.50
C PHE A 478 -3.14 1.20 -7.47
N CYS A 479 -3.37 2.03 -6.45
CA CYS A 479 -4.36 1.80 -5.41
C CYS A 479 -5.80 2.10 -5.85
N THR A 480 -6.02 2.75 -7.00
CA THR A 480 -7.36 3.00 -7.55
C THR A 480 -7.85 1.82 -8.39
N ASP A 481 -6.95 1.13 -9.10
CA ASP A 481 -7.24 -0.12 -9.80
C ASP A 481 -5.97 -0.99 -9.89
N SER A 482 -5.82 -1.89 -8.92
CA SER A 482 -4.65 -2.77 -8.82
C SER A 482 -4.54 -3.80 -9.95
N VAL A 483 -5.59 -3.99 -10.77
CA VAL A 483 -5.58 -4.88 -11.93
C VAL A 483 -5.05 -4.13 -13.14
N VAL A 484 -5.61 -2.95 -13.44
CA VAL A 484 -5.19 -2.10 -14.57
C VAL A 484 -3.73 -1.72 -14.42
N PHE A 485 -3.32 -1.28 -13.24
CA PHE A 485 -1.94 -0.91 -12.91
C PHE A 485 -1.14 -2.08 -12.32
N SER A 486 -1.48 -3.33 -12.67
CA SER A 486 -0.64 -4.46 -12.26
C SER A 486 0.70 -4.45 -13.01
N PRO A 487 1.80 -4.97 -12.41
CA PRO A 487 3.11 -5.05 -13.07
C PRO A 487 3.06 -5.69 -14.45
N ARG A 488 2.27 -6.75 -14.61
CA ARG A 488 2.05 -7.40 -15.90
C ARG A 488 1.44 -6.48 -16.94
N ASN A 489 0.40 -5.72 -16.58
CA ASN A 489 -0.27 -4.85 -17.54
C ASN A 489 0.64 -3.69 -17.93
N VAL A 490 1.32 -3.07 -16.96
CA VAL A 490 2.28 -1.98 -17.21
C VAL A 490 3.40 -2.45 -18.15
N VAL A 491 4.05 -3.58 -17.83
CA VAL A 491 5.10 -4.16 -18.67
C VAL A 491 4.54 -4.63 -20.02
N GLY A 492 3.31 -5.14 -20.05
CA GLY A 492 2.60 -5.53 -21.27
C GLY A 492 2.30 -4.35 -22.21
N ASN A 493 2.00 -3.17 -21.67
CA ASN A 493 1.78 -1.95 -22.45
C ASN A 493 3.11 -1.40 -22.99
N ILE A 494 4.16 -1.40 -22.17
CA ILE A 494 5.53 -1.05 -22.61
C ILE A 494 5.98 -2.00 -23.74
N ARG A 495 5.74 -3.31 -23.60
CA ARG A 495 6.01 -4.30 -24.64
C ARG A 495 5.29 -3.99 -25.95
N GLN A 496 4.00 -3.63 -25.91
CA GLN A 496 3.25 -3.29 -27.13
C GLN A 496 3.86 -2.08 -27.85
N ALA A 497 4.26 -1.04 -27.12
CA ALA A 497 4.92 0.13 -27.69
C ALA A 497 6.30 -0.22 -28.32
N LEU A 498 7.09 -1.07 -27.64
CA LEU A 498 8.37 -1.55 -28.16
C LEU A 498 8.23 -2.48 -29.37
N ASP A 499 7.22 -3.36 -29.39
CA ASP A 499 6.91 -4.25 -30.52
C ASP A 499 6.61 -3.42 -31.80
N ILE A 500 5.93 -2.26 -31.65
CA ILE A 500 5.69 -1.32 -32.77
C ILE A 500 7.00 -0.69 -33.25
N LEU A 501 7.84 -0.17 -32.33
CA LEU A 501 9.13 0.42 -32.72
C LEU A 501 10.02 -0.60 -33.44
N HIS A 502 10.09 -1.82 -32.92
CA HIS A 502 10.90 -2.90 -33.50
C HIS A 502 10.43 -3.30 -34.90
N SER A 503 9.11 -3.29 -35.16
CA SER A 503 8.56 -3.64 -36.47
C SER A 503 8.61 -2.49 -37.49
N GLU A 504 8.45 -1.25 -37.05
CA GLU A 504 8.26 -0.10 -37.95
C GLU A 504 9.51 0.76 -38.15
N VAL A 505 10.43 0.82 -37.18
CA VAL A 505 11.52 1.81 -37.17
C VAL A 505 12.87 1.16 -37.48
N PRO A 506 13.43 1.36 -38.68
CA PRO A 506 14.77 0.88 -38.99
C PRO A 506 15.84 1.82 -38.41
N ARG A 507 17.03 1.25 -38.16
CA ARG A 507 18.23 1.98 -37.73
C ARG A 507 17.98 2.77 -36.44
N ALA A 508 17.59 2.07 -35.38
CA ALA A 508 17.32 2.71 -34.09
C ALA A 508 17.98 1.99 -32.91
N ILE A 509 18.41 2.79 -31.94
CA ILE A 509 18.69 2.33 -30.58
C ILE A 509 17.63 2.95 -29.66
N VAL A 510 16.91 2.09 -28.94
CA VAL A 510 15.87 2.53 -28.00
C VAL A 510 16.42 2.44 -26.58
N ASN A 511 16.46 3.56 -25.88
CA ASN A 511 16.74 3.62 -24.45
C ASN A 511 15.44 3.42 -23.68
N LEU A 512 15.27 2.25 -23.06
CA LEU A 512 14.20 2.03 -22.08
C LEU A 512 14.72 2.40 -20.70
N ILE A 513 14.24 3.50 -20.14
CA ILE A 513 14.66 3.98 -18.84
C ILE A 513 13.87 3.22 -17.77
N GLU A 514 14.58 2.57 -16.87
CA GLU A 514 13.93 1.83 -15.79
C GLU A 514 13.27 2.79 -14.78
N LEU A 515 12.10 2.41 -14.25
CA LEU A 515 11.35 3.26 -13.33
C LEU A 515 12.16 3.56 -12.05
N LEU A 516 12.18 4.83 -11.65
CA LEU A 516 12.80 5.26 -10.40
C LEU A 516 12.05 4.76 -9.16
N ASP A 517 12.76 4.52 -8.06
CA ASP A 517 12.13 4.35 -6.74
C ASP A 517 11.58 5.69 -6.25
N ILE A 518 10.26 5.86 -6.27
CA ILE A 518 9.58 7.10 -5.86
C ILE A 518 9.20 7.12 -4.38
N VAL A 519 9.38 6.01 -3.64
CA VAL A 519 9.03 5.96 -2.22
C VAL A 519 9.83 6.97 -1.37
N PRO A 520 11.13 7.20 -1.61
CA PRO A 520 11.90 8.23 -0.91
C PRO A 520 11.33 9.66 -1.03
N LEU A 521 10.49 9.96 -2.03
CA LEU A 521 9.86 11.30 -2.16
C LEU A 521 8.99 11.66 -0.95
N ARG A 522 8.51 10.67 -0.19
CA ARG A 522 7.74 10.90 1.04
C ARG A 522 8.51 11.74 2.07
N ASP A 523 9.84 11.61 2.12
CA ASP A 523 10.67 12.34 3.08
C ASP A 523 10.60 13.88 2.86
N LEU A 524 10.42 14.34 1.62
CA LEU A 524 10.21 15.76 1.31
C LEU A 524 8.91 16.29 1.93
N HIS A 525 7.87 15.47 1.91
CA HIS A 525 6.53 15.83 2.38
C HIS A 525 6.33 15.62 3.88
N ASN A 526 7.21 14.85 4.52
CA ASN A 526 7.25 14.66 5.96
C ASN A 526 7.94 15.84 6.69
N ASP A 527 8.91 16.52 6.05
CA ASP A 527 9.55 17.71 6.62
C ASP A 527 8.78 19.00 6.27
N LYS A 528 7.91 19.43 7.18
CA LYS A 528 7.10 20.65 7.04
C LYS A 528 7.93 21.92 6.84
N THR A 529 9.19 21.94 7.30
CA THR A 529 10.06 23.12 7.20
C THR A 529 10.63 23.33 5.80
N LEU A 530 10.36 22.43 4.84
CA LEU A 530 10.71 22.60 3.43
C LEU A 530 9.68 23.41 2.63
N GLY A 531 8.48 23.64 3.18
CA GLY A 531 7.40 24.35 2.50
C GLY A 531 6.84 23.60 1.28
N CYS A 532 6.96 22.27 1.25
CA CYS A 532 6.44 21.45 0.15
C CYS A 532 4.90 21.43 0.16
N PRO A 533 4.24 21.59 -0.99
CA PRO A 533 2.78 21.61 -1.08
C PRO A 533 2.20 20.19 -1.00
N THR A 534 2.26 19.56 0.17
CA THR A 534 1.85 18.15 0.36
C THR A 534 0.41 17.89 -0.06
N TRP A 535 -0.52 18.83 0.16
CA TRP A 535 -1.91 18.68 -0.30
C TRP A 535 -2.02 18.59 -1.84
N PHE A 536 -1.16 19.33 -2.56
CA PHE A 536 -1.11 19.33 -4.02
C PHE A 536 -0.62 17.97 -4.52
N VAL A 537 0.46 17.45 -3.93
CA VAL A 537 1.02 16.15 -4.35
C VAL A 537 0.13 14.98 -3.93
N ASN A 538 -0.58 15.08 -2.79
CA ASN A 538 -1.59 14.11 -2.38
C ASN A 538 -2.75 13.98 -3.38
N LEU A 539 -3.02 15.01 -4.20
CA LEU A 539 -4.03 14.96 -5.25
C LEU A 539 -3.49 14.26 -6.51
N ILE A 540 -2.22 14.45 -6.87
CA ILE A 540 -1.64 13.86 -8.10
C ILE A 540 -1.06 12.46 -7.90
N CYS A 541 -0.52 12.16 -6.72
CA CYS A 541 0.12 10.88 -6.40
C CYS A 541 -0.35 10.30 -5.05
N PRO A 542 -1.66 10.08 -4.87
CA PRO A 542 -2.23 9.66 -3.60
C PRO A 542 -1.70 8.32 -3.12
N CYS A 543 -1.48 7.36 -4.03
CA CYS A 543 -1.11 6.00 -3.65
C CYS A 543 0.30 5.88 -3.07
N VAL A 544 1.15 6.89 -3.21
CA VAL A 544 2.53 6.91 -2.68
C VAL A 544 2.61 7.73 -1.40
N LEU A 545 1.95 8.89 -1.35
CA LEU A 545 2.03 9.80 -0.19
C LEU A 545 1.03 9.46 0.93
N LYS A 546 -0.19 9.01 0.61
CA LYS A 546 -1.22 8.74 1.63
C LYS A 546 -0.94 7.52 2.53
N PRO A 547 -0.33 6.40 2.06
CA PRO A 547 -0.09 5.25 2.92
C PRO A 547 0.71 5.57 4.18
N LYS A 548 0.36 4.97 5.31
CA LYS A 548 1.09 5.19 6.57
C LYS A 548 2.46 4.52 6.52
N GLU A 549 3.39 5.04 7.31
CA GLU A 549 4.67 4.36 7.49
C GLU A 549 4.45 2.99 8.15
N GLY A 550 5.10 1.95 7.61
CA GLY A 550 4.94 0.56 8.07
C GLY A 550 3.62 -0.12 7.67
N SER A 551 2.76 0.51 6.86
CA SER A 551 1.47 -0.08 6.49
C SER A 551 1.57 -1.10 5.35
N SER A 552 0.54 -1.94 5.23
CA SER A 552 0.43 -2.93 4.15
C SER A 552 0.36 -2.27 2.77
N GLU A 553 -0.28 -1.09 2.70
CA GLU A 553 -0.45 -0.29 1.50
C GLU A 553 0.90 0.29 1.05
N LEU A 554 1.71 0.79 1.98
CA LEU A 554 3.06 1.26 1.67
C LEU A 554 3.97 0.11 1.22
N GLN A 555 3.83 -1.07 1.83
CA GLN A 555 4.57 -2.24 1.38
C GLN A 555 4.16 -2.64 -0.05
N LYS A 556 2.86 -2.57 -0.38
CA LYS A 556 2.38 -2.79 -1.76
C LYS A 556 2.99 -1.79 -2.75
N VAL A 557 3.14 -0.50 -2.40
CA VAL A 557 3.83 0.48 -3.27
C VAL A 557 5.26 0.02 -3.58
N LYS A 558 6.01 -0.37 -2.54
CA LYS A 558 7.41 -0.84 -2.67
C LYS A 558 7.49 -2.10 -3.53
N ASP A 559 6.53 -3.02 -3.36
CA ASP A 559 6.48 -4.27 -4.10
C ASP A 559 6.11 -4.05 -5.57
N PHE A 560 5.16 -3.16 -5.87
CA PHE A 560 4.78 -2.80 -7.24
C PHE A 560 5.91 -2.09 -7.98
N ASN A 561 6.59 -1.13 -7.34
CA ASN A 561 7.75 -0.45 -7.93
C ASN A 561 8.83 -1.47 -8.33
N LYS A 562 9.22 -2.36 -7.41
CA LYS A 562 10.19 -3.43 -7.69
C LYS A 562 9.73 -4.40 -8.76
N ALA A 563 8.43 -4.72 -8.79
CA ALA A 563 7.87 -5.62 -9.79
C ALA A 563 7.86 -4.98 -11.20
N TYR A 564 7.63 -3.66 -11.31
CA TYR A 564 7.75 -2.93 -12.57
C TYR A 564 9.20 -2.95 -13.06
N GLN A 565 10.15 -2.59 -12.19
CA GLN A 565 11.59 -2.62 -12.50
C GLN A 565 12.00 -4.02 -13.00
N ARG A 566 11.67 -5.07 -12.24
CA ARG A 566 11.97 -6.45 -12.62
C ARG A 566 11.33 -6.86 -13.94
N GLY A 567 10.05 -6.56 -14.14
CA GLY A 567 9.35 -6.94 -15.37
C GLY A 567 9.88 -6.20 -16.61
N MET A 568 10.35 -4.96 -16.46
CA MET A 568 11.06 -4.24 -17.53
C MET A 568 12.41 -4.86 -17.83
N GLU A 569 13.17 -5.27 -16.81
CA GLU A 569 14.43 -6.01 -16.96
C GLU A 569 14.21 -7.36 -17.68
N GLU A 570 13.27 -8.18 -17.21
CA GLU A 570 12.91 -9.47 -17.83
C GLU A 570 12.43 -9.32 -19.27
N LEU A 571 11.69 -8.24 -19.59
CA LEU A 571 11.25 -7.96 -20.95
C LEU A 571 12.43 -7.75 -21.91
N ILE A 572 13.45 -7.00 -21.49
CA ILE A 572 14.64 -6.76 -22.33
C ILE A 572 15.56 -7.99 -22.33
N ASP A 573 15.76 -8.63 -21.18
CA ASP A 573 16.57 -9.84 -21.04
C ASP A 573 16.01 -11.07 -21.77
N SER A 574 14.76 -11.01 -22.24
CA SER A 574 14.20 -11.99 -23.16
C SER A 574 14.92 -12.05 -24.53
N GLY A 575 15.70 -11.02 -24.89
CA GLY A 575 16.40 -10.91 -26.16
C GLY A 575 15.49 -10.62 -27.36
N ARG A 576 14.19 -10.35 -27.12
CA ARG A 576 13.16 -10.18 -28.16
C ARG A 576 13.45 -9.08 -29.19
N TYR A 577 14.24 -8.07 -28.82
CA TYR A 577 14.49 -6.90 -29.67
C TYR A 577 15.87 -6.88 -30.33
N ASP A 578 16.67 -7.93 -30.15
CA ASP A 578 18.00 -8.09 -30.76
C ASP A 578 17.98 -9.15 -31.87
N THR A 579 16.90 -9.16 -32.66
CA THR A 579 16.69 -10.15 -33.75
C THR A 579 17.34 -9.74 -35.07
N HIS A 580 17.68 -8.45 -35.24
CA HIS A 580 18.35 -7.94 -36.42
C HIS A 580 19.29 -6.77 -36.11
N ALA A 581 20.38 -6.65 -36.87
CA ALA A 581 21.48 -5.74 -36.57
C ALA A 581 21.15 -4.24 -36.68
N ASN A 582 20.02 -3.84 -37.28
CA ASN A 582 19.66 -2.43 -37.46
C ASN A 582 18.74 -1.88 -36.35
N PHE A 583 18.47 -2.64 -35.28
CA PHE A 583 17.64 -2.19 -34.16
C PHE A 583 18.07 -2.89 -32.86
N THR A 584 17.92 -2.22 -31.73
CA THR A 584 18.05 -2.83 -30.40
C THR A 584 17.32 -1.99 -29.35
N VAL A 585 16.91 -2.62 -28.26
CA VAL A 585 16.40 -1.94 -27.07
C VAL A 585 17.37 -2.19 -25.93
N VAL A 586 17.85 -1.12 -25.31
CA VAL A 586 18.79 -1.19 -24.19
C VAL A 586 18.12 -0.63 -22.94
N LEU A 587 18.03 -1.46 -21.90
CA LEU A 587 17.59 -1.01 -20.58
C LEU A 587 18.66 -0.09 -19.96
N GLN A 588 18.23 1.06 -19.44
CA GLN A 588 19.09 2.03 -18.75
C GLN A 588 18.68 2.12 -17.27
N PRO A 589 19.28 1.32 -16.38
CA PRO A 589 18.84 1.17 -14.98
C PRO A 589 19.42 2.23 -14.02
N PHE A 590 19.97 3.34 -14.52
CA PHE A 590 20.61 4.35 -13.66
C PHE A 590 19.66 4.99 -12.63
N LEU A 591 18.33 4.85 -12.80
CA LEU A 591 17.34 5.31 -11.84
C LEU A 591 16.85 4.23 -10.86
N ARG A 592 17.31 2.97 -10.97
CA ARG A 592 16.86 1.85 -10.13
C ARG A 592 16.97 2.15 -8.64
N LYS A 593 18.11 2.73 -8.25
CA LYS A 593 18.42 3.16 -6.89
C LYS A 593 18.94 4.60 -6.89
N VAL A 594 18.04 5.56 -6.74
CA VAL A 594 18.41 6.97 -6.57
C VAL A 594 18.15 7.36 -5.13
N PHE A 595 19.14 7.97 -4.49
CA PHE A 595 18.97 8.49 -3.14
C PHE A 595 18.39 9.90 -3.19
N LEU A 596 17.47 10.20 -2.28
CA LEU A 596 16.99 11.56 -2.08
C LEU A 596 18.18 12.44 -1.64
N PRO A 597 18.57 13.47 -2.42
CA PRO A 597 19.66 14.34 -2.05
C PRO A 597 19.39 15.05 -0.73
N LYS A 598 20.38 15.11 0.15
CA LYS A 598 20.29 15.74 1.47
C LYS A 598 21.37 16.80 1.64
N LEU A 599 21.03 17.89 2.33
CA LEU A 599 21.96 18.91 2.79
C LEU A 599 22.84 18.35 3.92
N GLU A 600 23.91 19.06 4.30
CA GLU A 600 24.81 18.67 5.40
C GLU A 600 24.09 18.45 6.74
N ASN A 601 22.98 19.15 6.97
CA ASN A 601 22.13 18.99 8.15
C ASN A 601 21.20 17.77 8.09
N GLY A 602 21.30 16.93 7.05
CA GLY A 602 20.50 15.72 6.86
C GLY A 602 19.10 15.94 6.30
N ARG A 603 18.66 17.19 6.07
CA ARG A 603 17.36 17.51 5.48
C ARG A 603 17.40 17.33 3.95
N PRO A 604 16.28 16.95 3.31
CA PRO A 604 16.20 16.90 1.85
C PRO A 604 16.61 18.22 1.19
N ASP A 605 17.42 18.15 0.15
CA ASP A 605 17.84 19.32 -0.64
C ASP A 605 16.78 19.65 -1.70
N ARG A 606 15.99 20.70 -1.40
CA ARG A 606 14.90 21.17 -2.27
C ARG A 606 15.38 21.66 -3.65
N SER A 607 16.66 21.98 -3.83
CA SER A 607 17.19 22.48 -5.12
C SER A 607 17.12 21.48 -6.27
N TYR A 608 16.91 20.19 -5.98
CA TYR A 608 16.73 19.12 -6.99
C TYR A 608 15.29 18.97 -7.49
N PHE A 609 14.34 19.68 -6.88
CA PHE A 609 12.92 19.54 -7.17
C PHE A 609 12.33 20.86 -7.69
N SER A 610 11.27 20.73 -8.47
CA SER A 610 10.42 21.85 -8.86
C SER A 610 9.61 22.34 -7.63
N PRO A 611 8.90 23.48 -7.73
CA PRO A 611 8.14 24.05 -6.62
C PRO A 611 7.12 23.12 -5.96
N ASP A 612 6.65 22.10 -6.68
CA ASP A 612 5.73 21.08 -6.16
C ASP A 612 6.38 20.03 -5.24
N CYS A 613 7.71 20.00 -5.14
CA CYS A 613 8.48 18.95 -4.46
C CYS A 613 8.23 17.54 -5.01
N PHE A 614 7.84 17.42 -6.28
CA PHE A 614 7.54 16.15 -6.93
C PHE A 614 8.24 16.04 -8.29
N HIS A 615 7.99 16.99 -9.20
CA HIS A 615 8.75 17.07 -10.45
C HIS A 615 10.19 17.53 -10.17
N LEU A 616 11.09 17.19 -11.08
CA LEU A 616 12.52 17.42 -10.92
C LEU A 616 12.93 18.79 -11.47
N SER A 617 13.89 19.44 -10.83
CA SER A 617 14.41 20.74 -11.28
C SER A 617 15.37 20.59 -12.45
N GLN A 618 15.77 21.71 -13.07
CA GLN A 618 16.83 21.72 -14.08
C GLN A 618 18.16 21.12 -13.58
N LYS A 619 18.46 21.23 -12.29
CA LYS A 619 19.65 20.63 -11.66
C LYS A 619 19.57 19.10 -11.72
N ALA A 620 18.44 18.51 -11.34
CA ALA A 620 18.23 17.06 -11.42
C ALA A 620 18.18 16.57 -12.88
N HIS A 621 17.52 17.30 -13.79
CA HIS A 621 17.50 16.98 -15.22
C HIS A 621 18.92 16.97 -15.84
N THR A 622 19.78 17.90 -15.42
CA THR A 622 21.19 17.93 -15.85
C THR A 622 21.91 16.64 -15.47
N LEU A 623 21.76 16.18 -14.23
CA LEU A 623 22.37 14.95 -13.75
C LEU A 623 21.76 13.71 -14.41
N MET A 624 20.45 13.69 -14.67
CA MET A 624 19.81 12.59 -15.40
C MET A 624 20.34 12.46 -16.83
N ALA A 625 20.57 13.58 -17.54
CA ALA A 625 21.16 13.57 -18.87
C ALA A 625 22.61 13.02 -18.87
N GLN A 626 23.42 13.44 -17.89
CA GLN A 626 24.79 12.90 -17.70
C GLN A 626 24.77 11.41 -17.34
N ALA A 627 23.86 11.00 -16.46
CA ALA A 627 23.69 9.61 -16.04
C ALA A 627 23.29 8.73 -17.23
N LEU A 628 22.30 9.15 -18.03
CA LEU A 628 21.89 8.42 -19.23
C LEU A 628 23.03 8.31 -20.24
N TRP A 629 23.74 9.41 -20.52
CA TRP A 629 24.89 9.39 -21.41
C TRP A 629 25.94 8.36 -20.97
N ASN A 630 26.30 8.36 -19.69
CA ASN A 630 27.24 7.40 -19.13
C ASN A 630 26.72 5.95 -19.25
N ASN A 631 25.44 5.73 -18.97
CA ASN A 631 24.82 4.41 -19.03
C ASN A 631 24.76 3.86 -20.46
N MET A 632 24.57 4.72 -21.48
CA MET A 632 24.66 4.36 -22.89
C MET A 632 26.07 3.92 -23.32
N LEU A 633 27.12 4.33 -22.60
CA LEU A 633 28.52 3.96 -22.86
C LEU A 633 29.03 2.80 -21.96
N GLU A 634 28.22 2.36 -21.01
CA GLU A 634 28.53 1.26 -20.09
C GLU A 634 28.07 -0.09 -20.64
N PRO A 635 28.93 -1.13 -20.55
CA PRO A 635 28.61 -2.45 -21.09
C PRO A 635 27.34 -3.02 -20.44
N VAL A 636 26.49 -3.66 -21.26
CA VAL A 636 25.29 -4.36 -20.79
C VAL A 636 25.71 -5.47 -19.82
N GLY A 637 24.97 -5.61 -18.71
CA GLY A 637 25.32 -6.49 -17.58
C GLY A 637 26.25 -5.84 -16.54
N ASN A 638 26.84 -4.69 -16.83
CA ASN A 638 27.66 -3.91 -15.88
C ASN A 638 27.38 -2.40 -16.03
N LYS A 639 26.09 -2.06 -16.09
CA LYS A 639 25.58 -0.69 -16.09
C LYS A 639 25.45 -0.18 -14.67
N THR A 640 25.66 1.12 -14.48
CA THR A 640 25.42 1.80 -13.21
C THR A 640 23.92 1.73 -12.87
N VAL A 641 23.58 1.21 -11.69
CA VAL A 641 22.20 1.07 -11.18
C VAL A 641 21.89 2.00 -10.01
N THR A 642 22.93 2.58 -9.41
CA THR A 642 22.84 3.44 -8.23
C THR A 642 23.42 4.81 -8.57
N GLN A 643 22.69 5.88 -8.27
CA GLN A 643 23.16 7.25 -8.50
C GLN A 643 23.13 8.07 -7.22
N ASP A 644 24.24 8.75 -6.97
CA ASP A 644 24.37 9.79 -5.96
C ASP A 644 24.52 11.15 -6.66
N PHE A 645 23.44 11.91 -6.69
CA PHE A 645 23.40 13.22 -7.32
C PHE A 645 24.18 14.30 -6.55
N LEU A 646 24.50 14.09 -5.27
CA LEU A 646 25.30 15.06 -4.48
C LEU A 646 26.75 15.08 -4.92
N SER A 647 27.31 13.91 -5.27
CA SER A 647 28.71 13.76 -5.68
C SER A 647 28.99 14.29 -7.09
N GLY A 648 27.95 14.68 -7.84
CA GLY A 648 28.06 15.05 -9.25
C GLY A 648 28.37 13.84 -10.15
N ILE A 649 28.25 14.01 -11.46
CA ILE A 649 28.47 12.93 -12.44
C ILE A 649 29.54 13.37 -13.45
N ALA A 650 30.69 12.69 -13.42
CA ALA A 650 31.73 12.89 -14.43
C ALA A 650 31.32 12.22 -15.75
N LEU A 651 31.33 12.97 -16.86
CA LEU A 651 31.02 12.42 -18.19
C LEU A 651 32.08 11.42 -18.65
N LYS A 652 31.61 10.26 -19.12
CA LYS A 652 32.42 9.26 -19.82
C LYS A 652 32.54 9.62 -21.30
N CYS A 653 33.66 9.23 -21.89
CA CYS A 653 33.92 9.40 -23.32
C CYS A 653 34.10 8.04 -24.01
N PRO A 654 33.63 7.88 -25.26
CA PRO A 654 33.96 6.74 -26.08
C PRO A 654 35.48 6.62 -26.22
N SER A 655 36.03 5.41 -26.08
CA SER A 655 37.46 5.18 -26.25
C SER A 655 37.78 4.76 -27.68
N LYS A 656 39.04 4.85 -28.10
CA LYS A 656 39.48 4.34 -29.42
C LYS A 656 39.20 2.84 -29.61
N THR A 657 39.23 2.07 -28.52
CA THR A 657 38.96 0.62 -28.56
C THR A 657 37.48 0.29 -28.47
N ASN A 658 36.65 1.21 -27.97
CA ASN A 658 35.20 1.03 -27.84
C ASN A 658 34.49 2.36 -28.13
N PRO A 659 34.41 2.77 -29.41
CA PRO A 659 33.85 4.06 -29.80
C PRO A 659 32.31 4.06 -29.91
N PHE A 660 31.66 2.93 -29.61
CA PHE A 660 30.24 2.70 -29.88
C PHE A 660 29.36 2.82 -28.63
N PHE A 661 28.08 3.08 -28.83
CA PHE A 661 27.09 2.83 -27.79
C PHE A 661 27.04 1.35 -27.43
N ARG A 662 26.83 1.06 -26.14
CA ARG A 662 26.87 -0.30 -25.61
C ARG A 662 25.53 -0.99 -25.80
N THR A 663 25.58 -2.08 -26.54
CA THR A 663 24.48 -3.00 -26.84
C THR A 663 24.83 -4.37 -26.28
N ALA A 664 23.89 -5.31 -26.25
CA ALA A 664 24.16 -6.65 -25.74
C ALA A 664 25.33 -7.33 -26.50
N ILE A 665 25.31 -7.25 -27.83
CA ILE A 665 26.32 -7.88 -28.69
C ILE A 665 27.73 -7.32 -28.45
N ASN A 666 27.91 -6.00 -28.52
CA ASN A 666 29.24 -5.38 -28.33
C ASN A 666 29.68 -5.25 -26.86
N SER A 667 28.88 -5.79 -25.93
CA SER A 667 29.23 -5.97 -24.52
C SER A 667 29.56 -7.43 -24.18
N ASN A 668 29.50 -8.35 -25.15
CA ASN A 668 29.56 -9.80 -24.93
C ASN A 668 28.52 -10.28 -23.89
N TYR A 669 27.36 -9.61 -23.84
CA TYR A 669 26.27 -10.00 -22.95
C TYR A 669 25.47 -11.14 -23.59
N THR A 670 25.30 -12.22 -22.85
CA THR A 670 24.42 -13.32 -23.25
C THR A 670 23.11 -13.14 -22.51
N PHE A 671 22.02 -12.95 -23.27
CA PHE A 671 20.69 -12.91 -22.69
C PHE A 671 20.46 -14.21 -21.90
N PRO A 672 20.08 -14.14 -20.61
CA PRO A 672 19.79 -15.34 -19.83
C PRO A 672 18.60 -16.13 -20.41
N GLY A 673 17.89 -15.53 -21.37
CA GLY A 673 16.67 -16.06 -21.94
C GLY A 673 15.51 -15.93 -20.95
N PRO A 674 14.26 -16.11 -21.39
CA PRO A 674 13.18 -16.30 -20.44
C PRO A 674 13.56 -17.49 -19.54
N PRO A 675 13.29 -17.42 -18.21
CA PRO A 675 13.45 -18.60 -17.37
C PRO A 675 12.71 -19.76 -18.04
N PRO A 676 13.34 -20.95 -18.16
CA PRO A 676 12.74 -22.06 -18.89
C PRO A 676 11.35 -22.27 -18.32
N SER A 677 10.34 -22.16 -19.18
CA SER A 677 9.00 -22.59 -18.82
C SER A 677 9.16 -24.04 -18.37
N PRO A 678 8.88 -24.38 -17.10
CA PRO A 678 9.04 -25.75 -16.66
C PRO A 678 8.26 -26.62 -17.63
N PRO A 679 8.86 -27.70 -18.16
CA PRO A 679 8.16 -28.59 -19.07
C PRO A 679 6.81 -28.95 -18.42
N PRO A 680 5.72 -29.10 -19.20
CA PRO A 680 4.43 -29.46 -18.66
C PRO A 680 4.62 -30.65 -17.72
N ALA A 681 4.28 -30.46 -16.45
CA ALA A 681 4.44 -31.51 -15.47
C ALA A 681 3.64 -32.73 -15.97
N THR A 682 4.32 -33.83 -16.26
CA THR A 682 3.67 -35.06 -16.75
C THR A 682 2.87 -35.75 -15.64
N ASN A 683 3.11 -35.34 -14.39
CA ASN A 683 2.44 -35.81 -13.17
C ASN A 683 2.72 -34.83 -12.00
N TRP A 684 2.04 -35.05 -10.88
CA TRP A 684 2.13 -34.21 -9.67
C TRP A 684 2.74 -34.98 -8.49
N GLY A 685 3.72 -35.83 -8.78
CA GLY A 685 4.44 -36.61 -7.78
C GLY A 685 5.66 -35.89 -7.19
N SER A 686 6.15 -36.43 -6.07
CA SER A 686 7.30 -35.91 -5.32
C SER A 686 8.45 -36.91 -5.30
N ASP A 687 9.66 -36.38 -5.21
CA ASP A 687 10.89 -37.14 -5.04
C ASP A 687 11.14 -37.34 -3.53
N PHE A 688 11.64 -38.52 -3.15
CA PHE A 688 11.78 -38.92 -1.75
C PHE A 688 13.23 -39.26 -1.43
N SER A 689 13.83 -38.53 -0.49
CA SER A 689 15.26 -38.61 -0.16
C SER A 689 15.55 -39.00 1.30
N CYS A 690 14.54 -39.40 2.07
CA CYS A 690 14.73 -39.72 3.49
C CYS A 690 15.55 -41.00 3.67
N VAL A 691 16.61 -40.92 4.49
CA VAL A 691 17.53 -42.03 4.76
C VAL A 691 16.99 -42.95 5.85
N ASN A 692 16.40 -42.39 6.91
CA ASN A 692 15.91 -43.16 8.06
C ASN A 692 14.40 -43.42 7.93
N THR A 693 14.05 -44.57 7.35
CA THR A 693 12.67 -45.01 7.15
C THR A 693 12.28 -46.22 8.02
N ALA A 694 13.16 -46.67 8.91
CA ALA A 694 12.98 -47.90 9.67
C ALA A 694 11.85 -47.78 10.72
N PRO A 695 11.08 -48.87 10.96
CA PRO A 695 10.11 -48.93 12.05
C PRO A 695 10.77 -48.79 13.43
N SER A 696 9.96 -48.53 14.45
CA SER A 696 10.42 -48.61 15.84
C SER A 696 10.87 -50.04 16.18
N THR A 697 11.85 -50.16 17.08
CA THR A 697 12.40 -51.47 17.51
C THR A 697 11.35 -52.38 18.15
N SER A 698 10.32 -51.80 18.73
CA SER A 698 9.12 -52.47 19.24
C SER A 698 7.90 -51.63 18.89
N VAL A 699 6.73 -52.26 18.72
CA VAL A 699 5.46 -51.56 18.48
C VAL A 699 5.23 -50.55 19.61
N PRO A 700 5.14 -49.23 19.30
CA PRO A 700 4.95 -48.22 20.33
C PRO A 700 3.63 -48.42 21.09
N THR A 701 3.64 -48.07 22.38
CA THR A 701 2.44 -48.02 23.23
C THR A 701 1.90 -46.61 23.39
N SER A 702 2.73 -45.59 23.11
CA SER A 702 2.38 -44.17 23.25
C SER A 702 2.33 -43.48 21.89
N ALA A 703 1.28 -42.68 21.67
CA ALA A 703 1.07 -41.83 20.51
C ALA A 703 2.21 -40.83 20.32
N HIS A 704 2.93 -40.51 21.40
CA HIS A 704 4.00 -39.52 21.44
C HIS A 704 5.37 -40.08 21.02
N ARG A 705 5.43 -41.39 20.71
CA ARG A 705 6.65 -42.09 20.27
C ARG A 705 6.44 -42.86 18.96
N LEU A 706 5.44 -42.50 18.16
CA LEU A 706 5.24 -43.10 16.83
C LEU A 706 6.22 -42.55 15.82
N ARG A 707 6.92 -43.46 15.14
CA ARG A 707 7.59 -43.16 13.88
C ARG A 707 6.59 -43.36 12.72
N PRO A 708 6.80 -42.71 11.57
CA PRO A 708 5.90 -42.90 10.42
C PRO A 708 5.72 -44.36 9.98
N ALA A 709 6.77 -45.18 10.08
CA ALA A 709 6.74 -46.61 9.75
C ALA A 709 5.89 -47.47 10.71
N ASP A 710 5.53 -46.95 11.89
CA ASP A 710 4.70 -47.65 12.86
C ASP A 710 3.21 -47.58 12.52
N ILE A 711 2.79 -46.60 11.69
CA ILE A 711 1.41 -46.46 11.24
C ILE A 711 1.05 -47.63 10.32
N LYS A 712 -0.07 -48.31 10.64
CA LYS A 712 -0.58 -49.44 9.87
C LYS A 712 -1.84 -49.11 9.09
N VAL A 713 -2.64 -48.16 9.57
CA VAL A 713 -3.93 -47.80 8.99
C VAL A 713 -4.04 -46.29 8.80
N VAL A 714 -4.49 -45.86 7.63
CA VAL A 714 -4.93 -44.49 7.37
C VAL A 714 -6.44 -44.45 7.17
N ALA A 715 -7.06 -43.37 7.63
CA ALA A 715 -8.47 -43.11 7.42
C ALA A 715 -8.73 -41.61 7.29
N ALA A 716 -9.85 -41.24 6.69
CA ALA A 716 -10.24 -39.84 6.60
C ALA A 716 -11.75 -39.63 6.67
N VAL A 717 -12.14 -38.53 7.30
CA VAL A 717 -13.50 -37.98 7.36
C VAL A 717 -13.46 -36.52 6.92
N GLY A 718 -14.52 -36.04 6.26
CA GLY A 718 -14.56 -34.67 5.77
C GLY A 718 -15.58 -34.42 4.67
N ASP A 719 -15.28 -33.41 3.85
CA ASP A 719 -16.14 -32.94 2.76
C ASP A 719 -15.63 -33.34 1.36
N SER A 720 -15.99 -32.55 0.35
CA SER A 720 -15.64 -32.75 -1.06
C SER A 720 -14.12 -32.73 -1.31
N LEU A 721 -13.33 -31.95 -0.56
CA LEU A 721 -11.88 -31.94 -0.72
C LEU A 721 -11.26 -33.25 -0.21
N THR A 722 -11.75 -33.79 0.91
CA THR A 722 -11.31 -35.11 1.39
C THR A 722 -11.80 -36.25 0.49
N ALA A 723 -12.93 -36.07 -0.20
CA ALA A 723 -13.43 -37.01 -1.20
C ALA A 723 -12.69 -36.94 -2.56
N GLY A 724 -11.87 -35.90 -2.82
CA GLY A 724 -11.21 -35.70 -4.11
C GLY A 724 -12.17 -35.24 -5.22
N PHE A 725 -13.21 -34.47 -4.87
CA PHE A 725 -14.22 -34.00 -5.82
C PHE A 725 -13.61 -33.14 -6.93
N GLY A 726 -13.71 -33.61 -8.17
CA GLY A 726 -13.26 -32.90 -9.36
C GLY A 726 -11.73 -32.74 -9.48
N ALA A 727 -10.93 -33.49 -8.73
CA ALA A 727 -9.48 -33.32 -8.72
C ALA A 727 -8.86 -33.49 -10.13
N LYS A 728 -9.39 -34.41 -10.93
CA LYS A 728 -8.95 -34.68 -12.31
C LYS A 728 -9.91 -34.16 -13.38
N ALA A 729 -10.86 -33.30 -13.01
CA ALA A 729 -11.86 -32.81 -13.95
C ALA A 729 -11.24 -31.88 -15.00
N ASN A 730 -11.46 -32.19 -16.28
CA ASN A 730 -11.05 -31.33 -17.40
C ASN A 730 -12.20 -30.46 -17.93
N ASN A 731 -13.43 -30.74 -17.51
CA ASN A 731 -14.63 -30.00 -17.86
C ASN A 731 -15.71 -30.14 -16.78
N LEU A 732 -16.75 -29.30 -16.86
CA LEU A 732 -17.83 -29.27 -15.88
C LEU A 732 -18.65 -30.56 -15.77
N LEU A 733 -18.71 -31.38 -16.81
CA LEU A 733 -19.40 -32.69 -16.75
C LEU A 733 -18.65 -33.66 -15.85
N GLN A 734 -17.32 -33.61 -15.86
CA GLN A 734 -16.44 -34.44 -15.03
C GLN A 734 -16.36 -33.96 -13.59
N LEU A 735 -16.73 -32.71 -13.29
CA LEU A 735 -16.63 -32.10 -11.96
C LEU A 735 -17.31 -32.95 -10.86
N ARG A 736 -18.41 -33.65 -11.18
CA ARG A 736 -19.16 -34.48 -10.22
C ARG A 736 -18.43 -35.79 -9.82
N THR A 737 -17.25 -36.04 -10.37
CA THR A 737 -16.48 -37.25 -10.10
C THR A 737 -15.67 -37.07 -8.81
N GLU A 738 -15.81 -37.99 -7.87
CA GLU A 738 -14.93 -38.07 -6.69
C GLU A 738 -13.70 -38.92 -7.03
N ASP A 739 -12.58 -38.26 -7.34
CA ASP A 739 -11.29 -38.90 -7.63
C ASP A 739 -10.58 -39.33 -6.33
N LYS A 740 -11.23 -40.20 -5.55
CA LYS A 740 -10.78 -40.61 -4.22
C LYS A 740 -9.34 -41.17 -4.20
N GLY A 741 -8.89 -41.76 -5.30
CA GLY A 741 -7.53 -42.29 -5.44
C GLY A 741 -6.41 -41.24 -5.39
N VAL A 742 -6.70 -39.97 -5.69
CA VAL A 742 -5.73 -38.86 -5.62
C VAL A 742 -6.06 -37.83 -4.55
N SER A 743 -6.99 -38.15 -3.66
CA SER A 743 -7.28 -37.31 -2.50
C SER A 743 -6.03 -37.13 -1.64
N TRP A 744 -5.67 -35.88 -1.37
CA TRP A 744 -4.48 -35.47 -0.65
C TRP A 744 -4.24 -36.23 0.67
N SER A 745 -5.28 -36.51 1.45
CA SER A 745 -5.17 -37.09 2.79
C SER A 745 -5.28 -38.61 2.85
N ILE A 746 -5.86 -39.26 1.83
CA ILE A 746 -6.25 -40.69 1.91
C ILE A 746 -6.19 -41.45 0.59
N GLY A 747 -5.86 -40.79 -0.53
CA GLY A 747 -5.70 -41.46 -1.83
C GLY A 747 -4.41 -42.29 -1.90
N GLY A 748 -4.42 -43.39 -2.65
CA GLY A 748 -3.28 -44.28 -2.82
C GLY A 748 -3.02 -44.75 -4.25
N ASP A 749 -3.51 -44.01 -5.25
CA ASP A 749 -3.23 -44.29 -6.65
C ASP A 749 -1.73 -44.14 -6.96
N LYS A 750 -1.20 -45.04 -7.81
CA LYS A 750 0.18 -45.03 -8.31
C LYS A 750 1.23 -44.96 -7.18
N THR A 751 2.41 -44.41 -7.47
CA THR A 751 3.52 -44.22 -6.52
C THR A 751 3.67 -42.73 -6.16
N LEU A 752 4.42 -42.43 -5.10
CA LEU A 752 4.74 -41.06 -4.67
C LEU A 752 5.35 -40.22 -5.79
N GLU A 753 6.20 -40.83 -6.62
CA GLU A 753 6.87 -40.16 -7.75
C GLU A 753 5.90 -39.72 -8.85
N THR A 754 4.66 -40.21 -8.83
CA THR A 754 3.62 -39.83 -9.80
C THR A 754 2.44 -39.09 -9.17
N VAL A 755 2.03 -39.46 -7.96
CA VAL A 755 0.88 -38.86 -7.26
C VAL A 755 1.26 -38.68 -5.80
N THR A 756 1.38 -37.43 -5.37
CA THR A 756 1.66 -37.13 -3.97
C THR A 756 0.37 -37.13 -3.16
N THR A 757 0.28 -38.06 -2.22
CA THR A 757 -0.77 -38.17 -1.21
C THR A 757 -0.14 -38.60 0.12
N LEU A 758 -0.79 -38.33 1.25
CA LEU A 758 -0.30 -38.78 2.55
C LEU A 758 -0.04 -40.31 2.60
N PRO A 759 -0.93 -41.20 2.10
CA PRO A 759 -0.64 -42.63 2.04
C PRO A 759 0.55 -42.97 1.16
N ASN A 760 0.75 -42.31 0.01
CA ASN A 760 1.89 -42.57 -0.86
C ASN A 760 3.22 -42.14 -0.23
N ILE A 761 3.22 -41.08 0.60
CA ILE A 761 4.39 -40.72 1.43
C ILE A 761 4.62 -41.81 2.49
N LEU A 762 3.59 -42.21 3.23
CA LEU A 762 3.70 -43.23 4.28
C LEU A 762 4.13 -44.60 3.74
N LYS A 763 3.77 -44.97 2.51
CA LYS A 763 4.25 -46.21 1.84
C LYS A 763 5.77 -46.28 1.72
N LYS A 764 6.49 -45.15 1.73
CA LYS A 764 7.97 -45.12 1.76
C LYS A 764 8.55 -45.55 3.10
N PHE A 765 7.77 -45.47 4.17
CA PHE A 765 8.14 -45.91 5.52
C PHE A 765 7.55 -47.29 5.85
N ASN A 766 6.30 -47.53 5.45
CA ASN A 766 5.61 -48.80 5.62
C ASN A 766 4.81 -49.15 4.35
N PRO A 767 5.32 -50.01 3.46
CA PRO A 767 4.63 -50.37 2.21
C PRO A 767 3.32 -51.14 2.43
N ASN A 768 3.09 -51.68 3.64
CA ASN A 768 1.92 -52.49 3.99
C ASN A 768 0.80 -51.68 4.67
N ILE A 769 0.82 -50.35 4.57
CA ILE A 769 -0.25 -49.50 5.12
C ILE A 769 -1.60 -49.79 4.46
N LYS A 770 -2.68 -49.77 5.24
CA LYS A 770 -4.05 -50.11 4.80
C LYS A 770 -4.99 -48.92 4.93
N GLY A 771 -6.16 -49.01 4.31
CA GLY A 771 -7.27 -48.05 4.49
C GLY A 771 -7.33 -46.90 3.49
N PHE A 772 -6.33 -46.75 2.62
CA PHE A 772 -6.34 -45.71 1.58
C PHE A 772 -7.36 -46.02 0.46
N SER A 773 -7.90 -44.98 -0.16
CA SER A 773 -8.81 -45.10 -1.32
C SER A 773 -8.03 -45.19 -2.64
N THR A 774 -8.63 -45.85 -3.64
CA THR A 774 -8.09 -45.94 -5.01
C THR A 774 -9.19 -45.66 -6.04
N GLY A 775 -8.81 -45.22 -7.24
CA GLY A 775 -9.75 -44.98 -8.33
C GLY A 775 -10.78 -43.88 -8.06
N GLN A 776 -11.97 -44.03 -8.66
CA GLN A 776 -13.03 -43.03 -8.67
C GLN A 776 -14.34 -43.57 -8.06
N GLY A 777 -15.12 -42.68 -7.45
CA GLY A 777 -16.47 -42.99 -6.96
C GLY A 777 -16.51 -43.87 -5.72
N GLN A 778 -17.56 -44.70 -5.59
CA GLN A 778 -17.92 -45.38 -4.32
C GLN A 778 -17.43 -46.83 -4.19
N LYS A 779 -16.71 -47.37 -5.17
CA LYS A 779 -16.36 -48.82 -5.17
C LYS A 779 -15.07 -49.17 -4.43
N GLN A 780 -14.16 -48.21 -4.28
CA GLN A 780 -12.80 -48.42 -3.73
C GLN A 780 -12.44 -47.32 -2.72
N THR A 781 -13.35 -47.08 -1.77
CA THR A 781 -13.26 -45.96 -0.83
C THR A 781 -12.28 -46.19 0.32
N GLY A 782 -11.85 -47.44 0.59
CA GLY A 782 -11.10 -47.75 1.80
C GLY A 782 -11.82 -47.18 3.04
N PHE A 783 -11.07 -46.47 3.89
CA PHE A 783 -11.59 -45.72 5.03
C PHE A 783 -11.74 -44.21 4.76
N ASN A 784 -11.93 -43.82 3.50
CA ASN A 784 -12.37 -42.48 3.14
C ASN A 784 -13.90 -42.38 3.30
N MET A 785 -14.33 -41.86 4.46
CA MET A 785 -15.74 -41.68 4.82
C MET A 785 -16.29 -40.30 4.45
N ALA A 786 -15.48 -39.48 3.75
CA ALA A 786 -15.85 -38.13 3.37
C ALA A 786 -17.00 -38.09 2.37
N VAL A 787 -17.85 -37.07 2.52
CA VAL A 787 -19.06 -36.88 1.73
C VAL A 787 -19.06 -35.46 1.15
N SER A 788 -19.14 -35.34 -0.17
CA SER A 788 -19.23 -34.03 -0.83
C SER A 788 -20.43 -33.22 -0.33
N GLY A 789 -20.20 -31.94 -0.02
CA GLY A 789 -21.23 -31.05 0.57
C GLY A 789 -21.48 -31.25 2.06
N ALA A 790 -20.75 -32.14 2.74
CA ALA A 790 -20.88 -32.31 4.18
C ALA A 790 -20.51 -31.03 4.95
N LYS A 791 -21.26 -30.79 6.02
CA LYS A 791 -21.03 -29.77 7.05
C LYS A 791 -20.60 -30.44 8.35
N ILE A 792 -20.15 -29.66 9.33
CA ILE A 792 -19.66 -30.20 10.61
C ILE A 792 -20.70 -31.09 11.33
N ALA A 793 -21.99 -30.77 11.21
CA ALA A 793 -23.08 -31.54 11.79
C ALA A 793 -23.14 -33.01 11.29
N GLY A 794 -22.60 -33.28 10.09
CA GLY A 794 -22.54 -34.62 9.50
C GLY A 794 -21.33 -35.45 9.92
N ILE A 795 -20.29 -34.84 10.51
CA ILE A 795 -19.04 -35.53 10.86
C ILE A 795 -19.23 -36.61 11.93
N PRO A 796 -20.04 -36.44 13.01
CA PRO A 796 -20.29 -37.52 13.96
C PRO A 796 -20.79 -38.80 13.28
N GLY A 797 -21.65 -38.68 12.26
CA GLY A 797 -22.14 -39.81 11.48
C GLY A 797 -21.06 -40.46 10.60
N GLN A 798 -20.15 -39.66 10.02
CA GLN A 798 -19.00 -40.20 9.29
C GLN A 798 -18.04 -40.95 10.23
N VAL A 799 -17.77 -40.41 11.42
CA VAL A 799 -16.94 -41.07 12.44
C VAL A 799 -17.57 -42.36 12.94
N ARG A 800 -18.88 -42.38 13.20
CA ARG A 800 -19.59 -43.62 13.59
C ARG A 800 -19.38 -44.71 12.55
N ARG A 801 -19.64 -44.39 11.27
CA ARG A 801 -19.42 -45.32 10.16
C ARG A 801 -17.96 -45.76 10.06
N LEU A 802 -17.01 -44.85 10.27
CA LEU A 802 -15.60 -45.19 10.26
C LEU A 802 -15.26 -46.25 11.33
N ILE A 803 -15.69 -46.02 12.57
CA ILE A 803 -15.46 -46.92 13.70
C ILE A 803 -16.08 -48.29 13.42
N ASP A 804 -17.34 -48.32 13.00
CA ASP A 804 -18.07 -49.56 12.71
C ASP A 804 -17.40 -50.33 11.55
N THR A 805 -16.94 -49.62 10.52
CA THR A 805 -16.24 -50.23 9.38
C THR A 805 -14.89 -50.80 9.82
N MET A 806 -14.10 -50.07 10.63
CA MET A 806 -12.83 -50.56 11.14
C MET A 806 -12.98 -51.78 12.05
N LYS A 807 -14.00 -51.80 12.92
CA LYS A 807 -14.30 -52.94 13.81
C LYS A 807 -14.71 -54.19 13.04
N ASN A 808 -15.36 -54.02 11.88
CA ASN A 808 -15.83 -55.12 11.04
C ASN A 808 -14.81 -55.56 9.97
N ASP A 809 -13.70 -54.85 9.80
CA ASP A 809 -12.68 -55.21 8.82
C ASP A 809 -11.72 -56.27 9.38
N SER A 810 -11.92 -57.52 8.94
CA SER A 810 -11.09 -58.66 9.33
C SER A 810 -9.60 -58.55 8.95
N THR A 811 -9.22 -57.60 8.11
CA THR A 811 -7.83 -57.38 7.73
C THR A 811 -7.07 -56.51 8.73
N LEU A 812 -7.74 -55.89 9.71
CA LEU A 812 -7.15 -55.03 10.72
C LEU A 812 -7.09 -55.69 12.09
N ASP A 813 -6.01 -55.45 12.84
CA ASP A 813 -6.05 -55.62 14.29
C ASP A 813 -6.55 -54.32 14.92
N PHE A 814 -7.86 -54.23 15.15
CA PHE A 814 -8.51 -53.02 15.66
C PHE A 814 -7.90 -52.55 16.99
N GLU A 815 -7.42 -53.45 17.84
CA GLU A 815 -6.83 -53.11 19.13
C GLU A 815 -5.34 -52.73 19.04
N LYS A 816 -4.58 -53.39 18.17
CA LYS A 816 -3.10 -53.29 18.20
C LYS A 816 -2.49 -52.42 17.11
N ASP A 817 -3.16 -52.28 15.96
CA ASP A 817 -2.64 -51.50 14.85
C ASP A 817 -2.68 -49.99 15.16
N TRP A 818 -1.66 -49.24 14.77
CA TRP A 818 -1.71 -47.79 14.88
C TRP A 818 -2.49 -47.18 13.71
N LYS A 819 -3.49 -46.35 14.04
CA LYS A 819 -4.34 -45.66 13.07
C LYS A 819 -4.01 -44.17 13.00
N LEU A 820 -3.93 -43.63 11.79
CA LEU A 820 -3.83 -42.20 11.52
C LEU A 820 -5.13 -41.73 10.84
N VAL A 821 -5.93 -40.95 11.55
CA VAL A 821 -7.21 -40.42 11.06
C VAL A 821 -7.04 -38.96 10.67
N THR A 822 -7.41 -38.57 9.46
CA THR A 822 -7.40 -37.16 9.03
C THR A 822 -8.82 -36.61 8.96
N LEU A 823 -9.07 -35.51 9.66
CA LEU A 823 -10.36 -34.81 9.69
C LEU A 823 -10.19 -33.40 9.12
N PHE A 824 -10.95 -33.09 8.05
CA PHE A 824 -10.98 -31.76 7.45
C PHE A 824 -12.41 -31.40 7.02
N ILE A 825 -12.93 -30.29 7.55
CA ILE A 825 -14.33 -29.86 7.40
C ILE A 825 -14.45 -28.36 7.69
N GLY A 826 -15.58 -27.74 7.34
CA GLY A 826 -15.92 -26.36 7.69
C GLY A 826 -16.13 -25.45 6.47
N GLY A 827 -15.70 -25.87 5.27
CA GLY A 827 -15.86 -25.07 4.06
C GLY A 827 -17.32 -24.83 3.70
N ASN A 828 -18.13 -25.90 3.73
CA ASN A 828 -19.57 -25.80 3.47
C ASN A 828 -20.33 -25.05 4.57
N ASP A 829 -19.85 -25.11 5.81
CA ASP A 829 -20.39 -24.35 6.94
C ASP A 829 -20.18 -22.84 6.70
N LEU A 830 -18.97 -22.42 6.35
CA LEU A 830 -18.67 -21.02 5.99
C LEU A 830 -19.45 -20.57 4.76
N CYS A 831 -19.43 -21.36 3.69
CA CYS A 831 -20.07 -21.00 2.42
C CYS A 831 -21.59 -20.83 2.53
N GLN A 832 -22.22 -21.40 3.55
CA GLN A 832 -23.67 -21.39 3.77
C GLN A 832 -24.08 -20.72 5.09
N TYR A 833 -23.13 -20.16 5.85
CA TYR A 833 -23.36 -19.60 7.19
C TYR A 833 -24.49 -18.55 7.20
N CYS A 834 -24.51 -17.66 6.22
CA CYS A 834 -25.52 -16.60 6.12
C CYS A 834 -26.96 -17.13 5.95
N ASN A 835 -27.15 -18.37 5.48
CA ASN A 835 -28.47 -18.98 5.31
C ASN A 835 -29.01 -19.58 6.61
N ASP A 836 -28.14 -19.97 7.55
CA ASP A 836 -28.53 -20.49 8.86
C ASP A 836 -27.40 -20.31 9.88
N ARG A 837 -27.32 -19.09 10.42
CA ARG A 837 -26.28 -18.66 11.36
C ARG A 837 -26.31 -19.44 12.67
N VAL A 838 -27.47 -20.00 13.05
CA VAL A 838 -27.63 -20.72 14.30
C VAL A 838 -27.06 -22.13 14.15
N SER A 839 -27.45 -22.88 13.13
CA SER A 839 -26.94 -24.25 12.95
C SER A 839 -25.46 -24.27 12.58
N MET A 840 -24.97 -23.24 11.89
CA MET A 840 -23.58 -23.11 11.43
C MET A 840 -22.73 -22.18 12.31
N SER A 841 -23.15 -21.92 13.56
CA SER A 841 -22.38 -21.09 14.49
C SER A 841 -21.06 -21.75 14.91
N PRO A 842 -20.04 -20.96 15.29
CA PRO A 842 -18.78 -21.50 15.84
C PRO A 842 -18.99 -22.44 17.03
N GLN A 843 -19.97 -22.17 17.88
CA GLN A 843 -20.28 -23.02 19.03
C GLN A 843 -20.86 -24.37 18.61
N ASN A 844 -21.75 -24.41 17.61
CA ASN A 844 -22.27 -25.66 17.08
C ASN A 844 -21.20 -26.44 16.32
N TYR A 845 -20.32 -25.74 15.59
CA TYR A 845 -19.16 -26.33 14.97
C TYR A 845 -18.25 -27.02 16.00
N SER A 846 -17.87 -26.30 17.06
CA SER A 846 -17.06 -26.80 18.17
C SER A 846 -17.72 -28.00 18.86
N ARG A 847 -19.03 -27.95 19.12
CA ARG A 847 -19.81 -29.05 19.73
C ARG A 847 -19.81 -30.33 18.88
N HIS A 848 -20.01 -30.21 17.57
CA HIS A 848 -20.02 -31.37 16.67
C HIS A 848 -18.61 -31.95 16.46
N LEU A 849 -17.59 -31.09 16.41
CA LEU A 849 -16.19 -31.52 16.40
C LEU A 849 -15.83 -32.27 17.69
N MET A 850 -16.23 -31.74 18.85
CA MET A 850 -16.05 -32.39 20.16
C MET A 850 -16.71 -33.76 20.18
N THR A 851 -17.98 -33.86 19.78
CA THR A 851 -18.71 -35.14 19.72
C THR A 851 -17.96 -36.18 18.87
N SER A 852 -17.38 -35.74 17.75
CA SER A 852 -16.65 -36.60 16.83
C SER A 852 -15.33 -37.10 17.43
N LEU A 853 -14.60 -36.21 18.10
CA LEU A 853 -13.34 -36.53 18.76
C LEU A 853 -13.55 -37.37 20.03
N ASP A 854 -14.62 -37.14 20.78
CA ASP A 854 -15.01 -37.94 21.93
C ASP A 854 -15.24 -39.40 21.51
N MET A 855 -15.98 -39.64 20.43
CA MET A 855 -16.18 -41.00 19.91
C MET A 855 -14.88 -41.68 19.51
N LEU A 856 -13.96 -40.97 18.86
CA LEU A 856 -12.63 -41.51 18.52
C LEU A 856 -11.81 -41.79 19.78
N TYR A 857 -11.82 -40.86 20.74
CA TYR A 857 -11.08 -40.95 22.00
C TYR A 857 -11.61 -42.05 22.92
N GLU A 858 -12.91 -42.35 22.88
CA GLU A 858 -13.52 -43.39 23.71
C GLU A 858 -13.39 -44.78 23.07
N GLU A 859 -13.59 -44.89 21.76
CA GLU A 859 -13.79 -46.19 21.10
C GLU A 859 -12.61 -46.69 20.27
N VAL A 860 -11.65 -45.83 19.88
CA VAL A 860 -10.59 -46.21 18.95
C VAL A 860 -9.23 -46.21 19.64
N PRO A 861 -8.64 -47.38 19.92
CA PRO A 861 -7.31 -47.47 20.52
C PRO A 861 -6.22 -47.13 19.53
N LYS A 862 -5.04 -46.74 20.05
CA LYS A 862 -3.82 -46.50 19.27
C LYS A 862 -4.04 -45.60 18.05
N THR A 863 -4.46 -44.36 18.31
CA THR A 863 -4.90 -43.44 17.26
C THR A 863 -4.22 -42.08 17.37
N ILE A 864 -3.73 -41.58 16.23
CA ILE A 864 -3.42 -40.16 16.04
C ILE A 864 -4.48 -39.57 15.12
N VAL A 865 -5.08 -38.44 15.52
CA VAL A 865 -6.04 -37.68 14.72
C VAL A 865 -5.39 -36.38 14.26
N ASN A 866 -5.17 -36.27 12.94
CA ASN A 866 -4.83 -35.01 12.29
C ASN A 866 -6.11 -34.19 12.09
N ILE A 867 -6.17 -33.01 12.69
CA ILE A 867 -7.32 -32.10 12.58
C ILE A 867 -6.85 -30.88 11.83
N LEU A 868 -7.40 -30.66 10.64
CA LEU A 868 -7.02 -29.51 9.84
C LEU A 868 -7.89 -28.31 10.16
N GLU A 869 -7.26 -27.15 10.23
CA GLU A 869 -8.00 -25.90 10.26
C GLU A 869 -8.58 -25.57 8.90
N ILE A 870 -9.76 -24.97 8.92
CA ILE A 870 -10.39 -24.46 7.71
C ILE A 870 -9.53 -23.33 7.12
N LEU A 871 -9.40 -23.34 5.79
CA LEU A 871 -8.63 -22.33 5.08
C LEU A 871 -9.20 -20.93 5.26
N GLU A 872 -8.31 -19.94 5.25
CA GLU A 872 -8.68 -18.54 5.07
C GLU A 872 -9.18 -18.34 3.62
N ILE A 873 -10.49 -18.16 3.46
CA ILE A 873 -11.12 -18.20 2.13
C ILE A 873 -11.06 -16.87 1.35
N GLU A 874 -10.50 -15.80 1.93
CA GLU A 874 -10.37 -14.47 1.29
C GLU A 874 -9.72 -14.52 -0.10
N GLY A 875 -8.67 -15.35 -0.26
CA GLY A 875 -8.02 -15.55 -1.54
C GLY A 875 -8.94 -16.03 -2.67
N LEU A 876 -10.03 -16.76 -2.37
CA LEU A 876 -10.94 -17.31 -3.38
C LEU A 876 -11.61 -16.23 -4.23
N ARG A 877 -11.85 -15.04 -3.66
CA ARG A 877 -12.48 -13.90 -4.37
C ARG A 877 -11.61 -13.37 -5.53
N ARG A 878 -10.31 -13.65 -5.49
CA ARG A 878 -9.34 -13.25 -6.51
C ARG A 878 -9.25 -14.27 -7.66
N LEU A 879 -9.78 -15.49 -7.49
CA LEU A 879 -9.76 -16.54 -8.52
C LEU A 879 -10.79 -16.23 -9.61
N LYS A 880 -10.37 -15.48 -10.62
CA LYS A 880 -11.19 -15.14 -11.79
C LYS A 880 -10.67 -15.85 -13.03
N LYS A 881 -11.57 -16.51 -13.75
CA LYS A 881 -11.32 -17.09 -15.07
C LYS A 881 -12.60 -16.94 -15.88
N ASP A 882 -12.47 -16.62 -17.16
CA ASP A 882 -13.62 -16.53 -18.06
C ASP A 882 -14.17 -17.92 -18.40
N SER A 883 -14.91 -18.50 -17.44
CA SER A 883 -15.54 -19.80 -17.55
C SER A 883 -16.81 -19.86 -16.69
N LEU A 884 -17.76 -20.71 -17.09
CA LEU A 884 -19.00 -20.92 -16.32
C LEU A 884 -18.72 -21.44 -14.90
N GLY A 885 -17.68 -22.26 -14.73
CA GLY A 885 -17.31 -22.78 -13.41
C GLY A 885 -16.91 -21.67 -12.45
N CYS A 886 -16.03 -20.78 -12.89
CA CYS A 886 -15.44 -19.75 -12.03
C CYS A 886 -16.36 -18.54 -11.86
N ASN A 887 -17.13 -18.17 -12.89
CA ASN A 887 -17.99 -16.98 -12.83
C ASN A 887 -19.38 -17.25 -12.22
N VAL A 888 -19.89 -18.48 -12.34
CA VAL A 888 -21.26 -18.83 -11.95
C VAL A 888 -21.29 -19.88 -10.84
N LEU A 889 -20.68 -21.05 -11.06
CA LEU A 889 -20.77 -22.16 -10.08
C LEU A 889 -20.07 -21.82 -8.76
N GLN A 890 -18.91 -21.16 -8.81
CA GLN A 890 -18.17 -20.75 -7.62
C GLN A 890 -19.06 -19.93 -6.66
N LYS A 891 -19.70 -18.88 -7.18
CA LYS A 891 -20.61 -17.99 -6.42
C LYS A 891 -21.86 -18.72 -5.92
N PHE A 892 -22.36 -19.69 -6.67
CA PHE A 892 -23.50 -20.51 -6.26
C PHE A 892 -23.15 -21.46 -5.10
N VAL A 893 -21.94 -22.03 -5.09
CA VAL A 893 -21.48 -22.95 -4.04
C VAL A 893 -21.16 -22.20 -2.75
N CYS A 894 -20.57 -21.00 -2.85
CA CYS A 894 -20.14 -20.19 -1.71
C CYS A 894 -20.74 -18.78 -1.68
N PRO A 895 -22.08 -18.65 -1.66
CA PRO A 895 -22.76 -17.37 -1.81
C PRO A 895 -22.47 -16.41 -0.67
N CYS A 896 -22.42 -16.91 0.57
CA CYS A 896 -22.19 -16.08 1.75
C CYS A 896 -20.82 -15.38 1.73
N PHE A 897 -19.83 -15.94 1.02
CA PHE A 897 -18.49 -15.37 0.96
C PHE A 897 -18.20 -14.61 -0.34
N LEU A 898 -18.73 -15.08 -1.48
CA LEU A 898 -18.35 -14.56 -2.80
C LEU A 898 -19.33 -13.51 -3.36
N LEU A 899 -20.54 -13.41 -2.83
CA LEU A 899 -21.52 -12.39 -3.25
C LEU A 899 -21.37 -11.04 -2.55
N PRO A 900 -21.03 -10.96 -1.25
CA PRO A 900 -20.90 -9.67 -0.58
C PRO A 900 -19.80 -8.79 -1.18
N GLY A 901 -19.94 -7.45 -1.06
CA GLY A 901 -18.93 -6.48 -1.48
C GLY A 901 -17.65 -6.54 -0.63
N GLU A 902 -16.52 -6.02 -1.12
CA GLU A 902 -15.21 -6.11 -0.42
C GLU A 902 -15.23 -5.47 0.97
N ASP A 903 -16.00 -4.40 1.17
CA ASP A 903 -16.13 -3.70 2.46
C ASP A 903 -17.50 -3.90 3.13
N SER A 904 -18.25 -4.91 2.70
CA SER A 904 -19.57 -5.20 3.25
C SER A 904 -19.49 -5.76 4.68
N PRO A 905 -20.44 -5.41 5.57
CA PRO A 905 -20.51 -5.98 6.91
C PRO A 905 -20.70 -7.51 6.87
N GLU A 906 -21.35 -8.03 5.83
CA GLU A 906 -21.49 -9.47 5.62
C GLU A 906 -20.13 -10.13 5.36
N LEU A 907 -19.25 -9.54 4.53
CA LEU A 907 -17.91 -10.09 4.30
C LEU A 907 -17.05 -9.98 5.56
N ALA A 908 -17.12 -8.86 6.28
CA ALA A 908 -16.41 -8.69 7.56
C ALA A 908 -16.86 -9.73 8.59
N GLU A 909 -18.17 -10.00 8.68
CA GLU A 909 -18.72 -11.07 9.51
C GLU A 909 -18.18 -12.43 9.07
N MET A 910 -18.18 -12.72 7.76
CA MET A 910 -17.65 -13.98 7.26
C MET A 910 -16.17 -14.19 7.57
N LYS A 911 -15.32 -13.16 7.43
CA LYS A 911 -13.91 -13.23 7.81
C LYS A 911 -13.75 -13.51 9.31
N ARG A 912 -14.55 -12.85 10.15
CA ARG A 912 -14.59 -13.10 11.60
C ARG A 912 -14.99 -14.55 11.91
N ILE A 913 -16.07 -15.04 11.31
CA ILE A 913 -16.54 -16.42 11.54
C ILE A 913 -15.51 -17.44 11.06
N ASN A 914 -14.86 -17.23 9.92
CA ASN A 914 -13.76 -18.08 9.45
C ASN A 914 -12.65 -18.19 10.50
N ARG A 915 -12.27 -17.06 11.11
CA ARG A 915 -11.26 -17.04 12.18
C ARG A 915 -11.74 -17.71 13.47
N GLU A 916 -13.00 -17.52 13.84
CA GLU A 916 -13.60 -18.18 15.01
C GLU A 916 -13.62 -19.70 14.86
N LEU A 917 -13.92 -20.24 13.68
CA LEU A 917 -13.85 -21.69 13.45
C LEU A 917 -12.41 -22.23 13.63
N GLN A 918 -11.39 -21.48 13.19
CA GLN A 918 -9.99 -21.85 13.39
C GLN A 918 -9.62 -21.84 14.89
N LEU A 919 -10.03 -20.80 15.62
CA LEU A 919 -9.77 -20.66 17.05
C LEU A 919 -10.46 -21.76 17.87
N GLU A 920 -11.75 -22.02 17.62
CA GLU A 920 -12.53 -23.08 18.27
C GLU A 920 -11.92 -24.47 18.03
N THR A 921 -11.39 -24.71 16.83
CA THR A 921 -10.68 -25.95 16.51
C THR A 921 -9.43 -26.10 17.38
N GLU A 922 -8.60 -25.05 17.50
CA GLU A 922 -7.38 -25.08 18.30
C GLU A 922 -7.68 -25.23 19.80
N GLU A 923 -8.62 -24.46 20.31
CA GLU A 923 -9.01 -24.44 21.72
C GLU A 923 -9.56 -25.80 22.16
N LEU A 924 -10.45 -26.40 21.37
CA LEU A 924 -11.00 -27.72 21.68
C LEU A 924 -9.92 -28.80 21.73
N VAL A 925 -9.01 -28.83 20.76
CA VAL A 925 -8.00 -29.89 20.64
C VAL A 925 -6.93 -29.75 21.72
N TYR A 926 -6.51 -28.53 22.04
CA TYR A 926 -5.45 -28.28 23.03
C TYR A 926 -5.95 -27.93 24.43
N GLY A 927 -7.26 -27.86 24.66
CA GLY A 927 -7.91 -27.62 25.95
C GLY A 927 -7.75 -28.74 27.00
N GLY A 928 -7.02 -29.81 26.67
CA GLY A 928 -6.62 -30.86 27.62
C GLY A 928 -7.56 -32.06 27.71
N ARG A 929 -8.74 -32.00 27.06
CA ARG A 929 -9.76 -33.07 27.06
C ARG A 929 -9.22 -34.44 26.63
N TYR A 930 -8.30 -34.46 25.66
CA TYR A 930 -7.75 -35.69 25.07
C TYR A 930 -6.35 -36.05 25.57
N ALA A 931 -5.92 -35.52 26.72
CA ALA A 931 -4.58 -35.77 27.28
C ALA A 931 -4.51 -37.00 28.22
N GLY A 932 -5.64 -37.65 28.51
CA GLY A 932 -5.72 -38.72 29.51
C GLY A 932 -5.28 -40.11 29.05
N ARG A 933 -5.00 -40.29 27.75
CA ARG A 933 -4.59 -41.57 27.16
C ARG A 933 -3.22 -41.44 26.50
N GLU A 934 -2.31 -42.34 26.84
CA GLU A 934 -1.01 -42.44 26.15
C GLU A 934 -1.15 -42.91 24.70
N ASP A 935 -2.16 -43.73 24.40
CA ASP A 935 -2.34 -44.33 23.09
C ASP A 935 -3.23 -43.49 22.15
N PHE A 936 -3.55 -42.25 22.52
CA PHE A 936 -4.34 -41.33 21.70
C PHE A 936 -3.68 -39.95 21.63
N ALA A 937 -3.71 -39.32 20.46
CA ALA A 937 -3.38 -37.90 20.32
C ALA A 937 -4.22 -37.23 19.24
N ALA A 938 -4.81 -36.08 19.55
CA ALA A 938 -5.38 -35.16 18.57
C ALA A 938 -4.38 -34.01 18.32
N VAL A 939 -4.10 -33.71 17.05
CA VAL A 939 -3.09 -32.71 16.66
C VAL A 939 -3.64 -31.82 15.57
N VAL A 940 -3.62 -30.52 15.80
CA VAL A 940 -4.02 -29.51 14.81
C VAL A 940 -2.89 -29.33 13.79
N GLN A 941 -3.27 -29.28 12.50
CA GLN A 941 -2.38 -29.04 11.37
C GLN A 941 -2.76 -27.72 10.68
N PRO A 942 -2.22 -26.57 11.12
CA PRO A 942 -2.73 -25.24 10.76
C PRO A 942 -2.17 -24.69 9.45
N PHE A 943 -1.65 -25.50 8.53
CA PHE A 943 -1.01 -25.02 7.29
C PHE A 943 -1.97 -24.27 6.33
N PHE A 944 -3.25 -24.13 6.67
CA PHE A 944 -4.21 -23.30 5.94
C PHE A 944 -4.71 -22.08 6.72
N ARG A 945 -4.23 -21.86 7.95
CA ARG A 945 -4.66 -20.77 8.82
C ARG A 945 -4.50 -19.40 8.16
N ASN A 946 -3.35 -19.17 7.52
CA ASN A 946 -3.01 -17.99 6.75
C ASN A 946 -2.82 -18.39 5.28
N SER A 947 -3.92 -18.62 4.56
CA SER A 947 -3.85 -19.24 3.23
C SER A 947 -3.27 -18.29 2.18
N MET A 948 -2.19 -18.70 1.52
CA MET A 948 -1.61 -17.97 0.40
C MET A 948 -2.19 -18.45 -0.92
N LEU A 949 -2.66 -17.52 -1.75
CA LEU A 949 -3.15 -17.84 -3.09
C LEU A 949 -1.94 -18.15 -4.00
N PRO A 950 -1.87 -19.32 -4.67
CA PRO A 950 -0.80 -19.59 -5.62
C PRO A 950 -0.82 -18.55 -6.73
N LEU A 951 0.33 -17.98 -7.05
CA LEU A 951 0.50 -17.05 -8.16
C LEU A 951 1.30 -17.71 -9.28
N ASN A 952 0.90 -17.48 -10.52
CA ASN A 952 1.68 -17.91 -11.68
C ASN A 952 2.85 -16.95 -11.93
N ALA A 953 3.67 -17.23 -12.95
CA ALA A 953 4.78 -16.36 -13.35
C ALA A 953 4.34 -14.91 -13.65
N ASP A 954 3.06 -14.72 -13.98
CA ASP A 954 2.42 -13.43 -14.25
C ASP A 954 1.97 -12.67 -12.97
N GLY A 955 2.22 -13.21 -11.77
CA GLY A 955 1.76 -12.65 -10.49
C GLY A 955 0.25 -12.70 -10.29
N ARG A 956 -0.49 -13.42 -11.15
CA ARG A 956 -1.94 -13.62 -11.06
C ARG A 956 -2.25 -14.95 -10.37
N PRO A 957 -3.44 -15.14 -9.81
CA PRO A 957 -3.82 -16.42 -9.23
C PRO A 957 -3.66 -17.58 -10.23
N ASP A 958 -2.83 -18.57 -9.89
CA ASP A 958 -2.58 -19.74 -10.72
C ASP A 958 -3.77 -20.70 -10.60
N THR A 959 -4.72 -20.54 -11.51
CA THR A 959 -5.94 -21.37 -11.57
C THR A 959 -5.67 -22.86 -11.79
N THR A 960 -4.45 -23.28 -12.15
CA THR A 960 -4.14 -24.70 -12.38
C THR A 960 -4.06 -25.53 -11.09
N TYR A 961 -3.94 -24.89 -9.93
CA TYR A 961 -4.10 -25.54 -8.62
C TYR A 961 -5.56 -25.84 -8.27
N PHE A 962 -6.51 -25.28 -9.01
CA PHE A 962 -7.94 -25.42 -8.77
C PHE A 962 -8.59 -26.23 -9.89
N SER A 963 -9.70 -26.90 -9.55
CA SER A 963 -10.55 -27.61 -10.50
C SER A 963 -11.28 -26.61 -11.41
N VAL A 964 -12.07 -27.14 -12.34
CA VAL A 964 -12.80 -26.37 -13.36
C VAL A 964 -13.82 -25.38 -12.81
N ASP A 965 -14.15 -25.46 -11.52
CA ASP A 965 -15.03 -24.53 -10.79
C ASP A 965 -14.30 -23.38 -10.09
N CYS A 966 -12.97 -23.31 -10.15
CA CYS A 966 -12.15 -22.35 -9.39
C CYS A 966 -12.44 -22.34 -7.87
N PHE A 967 -12.90 -23.46 -7.32
CA PHE A 967 -13.24 -23.59 -5.91
C PHE A 967 -12.55 -24.81 -5.29
N HIS A 968 -12.80 -26.01 -5.83
CA HIS A 968 -12.11 -27.22 -5.37
C HIS A 968 -10.67 -27.26 -5.89
N PHE A 969 -9.79 -27.98 -5.21
CA PHE A 969 -8.41 -28.17 -5.68
C PHE A 969 -8.34 -29.19 -6.83
N SER A 970 -7.45 -28.95 -7.79
CA SER A 970 -7.09 -29.95 -8.81
C SER A 970 -6.16 -31.02 -8.21
N GLU A 971 -5.79 -32.04 -8.96
CA GLU A 971 -4.78 -33.03 -8.59
C GLU A 971 -3.46 -32.35 -8.17
N ARG A 972 -3.11 -31.23 -8.82
CA ARG A 972 -1.96 -30.38 -8.44
C ARG A 972 -2.14 -29.76 -7.05
N GLY A 973 -3.31 -29.20 -6.77
CA GLY A 973 -3.62 -28.64 -5.45
C GLY A 973 -3.63 -29.71 -4.35
N HIS A 974 -4.18 -30.90 -4.65
CA HIS A 974 -4.15 -32.04 -3.74
C HIS A 974 -2.73 -32.52 -3.42
N ALA A 975 -1.83 -32.55 -4.41
CA ALA A 975 -0.43 -32.91 -4.19
C ALA A 975 0.25 -31.97 -3.17
N GLU A 976 0.07 -30.65 -3.33
CA GLU A 976 0.65 -29.67 -2.38
C GLU A 976 0.03 -29.77 -0.99
N MET A 977 -1.29 -30.04 -0.89
CA MET A 977 -1.94 -30.27 0.40
C MET A 977 -1.37 -31.49 1.13
N ALA A 978 -1.05 -32.56 0.40
CA ALA A 978 -0.46 -33.76 0.97
C ALA A 978 0.95 -33.50 1.51
N SER A 979 1.79 -32.79 0.73
CA SER A 979 3.12 -32.37 1.17
C SER A 979 3.06 -31.45 2.39
N ALA A 980 2.14 -30.48 2.40
CA ALA A 980 1.95 -29.57 3.52
C ALA A 980 1.53 -30.31 4.79
N LEU A 981 0.53 -31.20 4.71
CA LEU A 981 0.11 -32.01 5.87
C LEU A 981 1.26 -32.84 6.43
N TRP A 982 1.99 -33.55 5.57
CA TRP A 982 3.12 -34.38 5.98
C TRP A 982 4.18 -33.54 6.69
N ASN A 983 4.59 -32.42 6.10
CA ASN A 983 5.59 -31.54 6.67
C ASN A 983 5.15 -30.99 8.04
N ASN A 984 3.86 -30.66 8.18
CA ASN A 984 3.29 -30.12 9.41
C ASN A 984 3.25 -31.18 10.52
N MET A 985 3.04 -32.46 10.18
CA MET A 985 3.18 -33.58 11.14
C MET A 985 4.60 -33.73 11.70
N LEU A 986 5.61 -33.26 10.96
CA LEU A 986 7.03 -33.28 11.35
C LEU A 986 7.50 -31.96 11.99
N GLU A 987 6.58 -31.09 12.38
CA GLU A 987 6.87 -29.84 13.08
C GLU A 987 6.30 -29.86 14.50
N PRO A 988 7.06 -29.38 15.51
CA PRO A 988 6.57 -29.34 16.88
C PRO A 988 5.35 -28.43 17.02
N VAL A 989 4.37 -28.86 17.82
CA VAL A 989 3.19 -28.08 18.21
C VAL A 989 3.63 -26.73 18.77
N GLY A 990 3.01 -25.64 18.32
CA GLY A 990 3.40 -24.26 18.62
C GLY A 990 4.46 -23.67 17.68
N LYS A 991 5.12 -24.50 16.85
CA LYS A 991 6.04 -24.06 15.78
C LYS A 991 5.67 -24.62 14.40
N LYS A 992 4.46 -25.18 14.28
CA LYS A 992 3.90 -25.66 13.01
C LYS A 992 3.74 -24.48 12.05
N GLN A 993 4.07 -24.70 10.79
CA GLN A 993 3.81 -23.76 9.72
C GLN A 993 2.30 -23.53 9.59
N THR A 994 1.89 -22.27 9.48
CA THR A 994 0.48 -21.83 9.48
C THR A 994 -0.05 -21.45 8.09
N TYR A 995 0.73 -21.72 7.04
CA TYR A 995 0.42 -21.39 5.65
C TYR A 995 0.92 -22.47 4.70
N ASN A 996 0.33 -22.57 3.50
CA ASN A 996 0.77 -23.49 2.46
C ASN A 996 1.49 -22.71 1.36
N ASN A 997 2.68 -23.18 0.97
CA ASN A 997 3.49 -22.56 -0.08
C ASN A 997 3.38 -23.40 -1.36
N PHE A 998 2.44 -23.02 -2.24
CA PHE A 998 2.12 -23.70 -3.50
C PHE A 998 3.23 -23.52 -4.55
N THR A 999 4.35 -24.22 -4.35
CA THR A 999 5.53 -24.14 -5.21
C THR A 999 5.62 -25.30 -6.20
N ASN A 1000 4.92 -26.42 -5.92
CA ASN A 1000 4.96 -27.65 -6.72
C ASN A 1000 6.39 -28.13 -7.02
N THR A 1001 7.28 -27.96 -6.04
CA THR A 1001 8.65 -28.46 -6.09
C THR A 1001 8.66 -29.94 -5.73
N ARG A 1002 9.24 -30.79 -6.58
CA ARG A 1002 9.21 -32.25 -6.36
C ARG A 1002 9.95 -32.68 -5.09
N ASN A 1003 10.91 -31.90 -4.60
CA ASN A 1003 11.74 -32.20 -3.44
C ASN A 1003 11.30 -31.50 -2.13
N ASN A 1004 10.02 -31.18 -1.97
CA ASN A 1004 9.49 -30.44 -0.81
C ASN A 1004 9.10 -31.31 0.41
N ILE A 1005 9.26 -32.62 0.33
CA ILE A 1005 8.93 -33.56 1.43
C ILE A 1005 10.05 -33.55 2.48
N LYS A 1006 9.73 -33.15 3.72
CA LYS A 1006 10.65 -33.19 4.86
C LYS A 1006 10.85 -34.61 5.38
N CYS A 1007 12.01 -34.87 5.96
CA CYS A 1007 12.35 -36.14 6.57
C CYS A 1007 12.39 -36.03 8.10
N PRO A 1008 11.93 -37.06 8.85
CA PRO A 1008 12.18 -37.14 10.29
C PRO A 1008 13.69 -37.11 10.58
N THR A 1009 14.09 -36.42 11.64
CA THR A 1009 15.50 -36.35 12.07
C THR A 1009 15.84 -37.46 13.05
N GLU A 1010 17.13 -37.72 13.28
CA GLU A 1010 17.54 -38.70 14.30
C GLU A 1010 17.17 -38.26 15.72
N GLU A 1011 17.22 -36.95 16.00
CA GLU A 1011 16.83 -36.37 17.28
C GLU A 1011 15.31 -36.43 17.51
N HIS A 1012 14.53 -36.25 16.44
CA HIS A 1012 13.07 -36.25 16.46
C HIS A 1012 12.51 -37.19 15.38
N PRO A 1013 12.61 -38.52 15.58
CA PRO A 1013 12.15 -39.50 14.60
C PRO A 1013 10.62 -39.72 14.64
N TYR A 1014 9.91 -38.99 15.50
CA TYR A 1014 8.50 -39.20 15.79
C TYR A 1014 7.60 -38.18 15.11
N ILE A 1015 6.33 -38.54 14.91
CA ILE A 1015 5.28 -37.57 14.60
C ILE A 1015 5.06 -36.67 15.80
N PHE A 1016 5.02 -35.35 15.59
CA PHE A 1016 4.88 -34.40 16.68
C PHE A 1016 3.45 -34.35 17.22
N THR A 1017 3.35 -34.51 18.54
CA THR A 1017 2.17 -34.31 19.37
C THR A 1017 2.43 -33.17 20.37
N LYS A 1018 1.41 -32.72 21.09
CA LYS A 1018 1.60 -31.70 22.15
C LYS A 1018 2.65 -32.12 23.19
N VAL A 1019 2.69 -33.40 23.56
CA VAL A 1019 3.56 -33.94 24.62
C VAL A 1019 5.03 -33.98 24.19
N ASN A 1020 5.34 -34.42 22.97
CA ASN A 1020 6.73 -34.53 22.50
C ASN A 1020 7.27 -33.24 21.85
N SER A 1021 6.49 -32.16 21.83
CA SER A 1021 6.88 -30.85 21.29
C SER A 1021 7.49 -29.91 22.33
N VAL A 1022 7.33 -30.19 23.62
CA VAL A 1022 7.91 -29.39 24.70
C VAL A 1022 9.38 -29.77 24.85
N ALA A 1023 10.29 -28.81 24.65
CA ALA A 1023 11.70 -29.01 24.97
C ALA A 1023 11.80 -29.36 26.46
N ARG A 1024 12.32 -30.54 26.80
CA ARG A 1024 12.78 -30.79 28.16
C ARG A 1024 13.89 -29.77 28.42
N CYS A 1025 13.59 -28.71 29.17
CA CYS A 1025 14.65 -27.92 29.79
C CYS A 1025 15.54 -28.91 30.52
N ASN A 1026 16.80 -29.02 30.09
CA ASN A 1026 17.80 -29.82 30.81
C ASN A 1026 17.77 -29.37 32.27
N GLU A 1027 17.32 -30.24 33.18
CA GLU A 1027 17.35 -30.04 34.63
C GLU A 1027 18.77 -30.00 35.22
N ASN A 1028 19.78 -29.63 34.42
CA ASN A 1028 21.19 -29.68 34.79
C ASN A 1028 21.86 -28.31 34.88
N VAL A 1029 21.11 -27.20 34.95
CA VAL A 1029 21.70 -25.92 35.40
C VAL A 1029 21.31 -25.70 36.86
N PRO A 1030 22.25 -25.89 37.81
CA PRO A 1030 21.96 -25.70 39.21
C PRO A 1030 21.58 -24.25 39.49
N VAL A 1031 20.52 -24.04 40.28
CA VAL A 1031 20.02 -22.73 40.71
C VAL A 1031 21.11 -21.84 41.32
N TRP A 1032 22.19 -22.43 41.86
CA TRP A 1032 23.33 -21.69 42.40
C TRP A 1032 24.09 -20.87 41.34
N LEU A 1033 24.08 -21.26 40.07
CA LEU A 1033 24.81 -20.54 39.01
C LEU A 1033 24.18 -19.17 38.72
N ALA A 1034 22.84 -19.08 38.73
CA ALA A 1034 22.12 -17.83 38.62
C ALA A 1034 22.35 -16.93 39.84
N ALA A 1035 22.41 -17.51 41.05
CA ALA A 1035 22.72 -16.77 42.27
C ALA A 1035 24.16 -16.23 42.26
N VAL A 1036 25.13 -17.01 41.79
CA VAL A 1036 26.53 -16.56 41.66
C VAL A 1036 26.64 -15.43 40.63
N LEU A 1037 26.00 -15.54 39.47
CA LEU A 1037 26.02 -14.46 38.47
C LEU A 1037 25.36 -13.18 38.98
N ALA A 1038 24.26 -13.29 39.73
CA ALA A 1038 23.60 -12.14 40.35
C ALA A 1038 24.49 -11.46 41.41
N VAL A 1039 25.14 -12.24 42.28
CA VAL A 1039 26.06 -11.71 43.30
C VAL A 1039 27.30 -11.08 42.66
N THR A 1040 27.84 -11.71 41.61
CA THR A 1040 29.01 -11.19 40.88
C THR A 1040 28.67 -9.87 40.19
N GLY A 1041 27.50 -9.78 39.55
CA GLY A 1041 27.01 -8.53 38.95
C GLY A 1041 26.80 -7.42 39.99
N LEU A 1042 26.28 -7.75 41.17
CA LEU A 1042 26.08 -6.78 42.26
C LEU A 1042 27.42 -6.27 42.81
N LEU A 1043 28.40 -7.14 42.97
CA LEU A 1043 29.75 -6.78 43.42
C LEU A 1043 30.46 -5.88 42.41
N ILE A 1044 30.36 -6.19 41.11
CA ILE A 1044 30.91 -5.35 40.04
C ILE A 1044 30.24 -3.97 40.05
N GLY A 1045 28.91 -3.92 40.17
CA GLY A 1045 28.15 -2.67 40.27
C GLY A 1045 28.58 -1.81 41.47
N CYS A 1046 28.77 -2.43 42.64
CA CYS A 1046 29.25 -1.74 43.84
C CYS A 1046 30.67 -1.17 43.67
N VAL A 1047 31.59 -1.91 43.04
CA VAL A 1047 32.96 -1.46 42.79
C VAL A 1047 32.99 -0.29 41.81
N VAL A 1048 32.22 -0.37 40.71
CA VAL A 1048 32.12 0.72 39.73
C VAL A 1048 31.54 1.98 40.36
N THR A 1049 30.50 1.84 41.20
CA THR A 1049 29.88 2.98 41.90
C THR A 1049 30.83 3.61 42.91
N TRP A 1050 31.61 2.80 43.64
CA TRP A 1050 32.62 3.29 44.59
C TRP A 1050 33.77 4.04 43.89
N LEU A 1051 34.21 3.57 42.72
CA LEU A 1051 35.21 4.25 41.88
C LEU A 1051 34.68 5.61 41.37
N PHE A 1052 33.44 5.66 40.91
CA PHE A 1052 32.79 6.90 40.48
C PHE A 1052 32.65 7.92 41.62
N LEU A 1053 32.25 7.48 42.80
CA LEU A 1053 32.11 8.33 43.99
C LEU A 1053 33.49 8.81 44.51
N SER A 1054 34.52 7.97 44.45
CA SER A 1054 35.89 8.36 44.83
C SER A 1054 36.53 9.34 43.85
N CYS A 1055 36.29 9.20 42.54
CA CYS A 1055 36.75 10.14 41.52
C CYS A 1055 36.05 11.51 41.62
N SER A 1056 34.75 11.53 41.90
CA SER A 1056 33.98 12.76 42.09
C SER A 1056 34.35 13.50 43.40
N ALA A 1057 34.67 12.77 44.47
CA ALA A 1057 35.18 13.35 45.71
C ALA A 1057 36.59 13.97 45.56
N LYS A 1058 37.45 13.40 44.69
CA LYS A 1058 38.76 13.97 44.35
C LYS A 1058 38.65 15.25 43.50
N ARG A 1059 37.69 15.31 42.56
CA ARG A 1059 37.46 16.51 41.73
C ARG A 1059 36.87 17.70 42.50
N ARG A 1060 36.11 17.47 43.58
CA ARG A 1060 35.52 18.56 44.40
C ARG A 1060 36.49 19.26 45.36
N LYS A 1061 37.73 18.79 45.53
CA LYS A 1061 38.72 19.39 46.45
C LYS A 1061 39.71 20.37 45.80
N GLN A 1062 39.57 20.71 44.50
CA GLN A 1062 40.61 21.47 43.78
C GLN A 1062 40.22 22.84 43.22
N THR A 1063 39.06 23.40 43.55
CA THR A 1063 38.68 24.74 43.06
C THR A 1063 37.89 25.55 44.08
N THR A 1064 38.56 26.45 44.78
CA THR A 1064 37.99 27.72 45.28
C THR A 1064 38.98 28.84 44.94
N PRO A 1065 38.51 30.01 44.46
CA PRO A 1065 39.34 31.04 43.85
C PRO A 1065 39.85 32.04 44.90
N LEU A 1066 41.05 32.60 44.69
CA LEU A 1066 41.55 33.73 45.46
C LEU A 1066 42.38 34.61 44.54
N ALA A 1067 41.82 35.75 44.16
CA ALA A 1067 42.58 36.85 43.57
C ALA A 1067 41.89 38.16 43.92
N GLU A 1068 42.52 38.95 44.79
CA GLU A 1068 42.80 40.36 44.51
C GLU A 1068 43.73 40.93 45.58
N GLU A 1069 44.90 41.41 45.15
CA GLU A 1069 45.35 42.75 45.52
C GLU A 1069 46.25 43.35 44.42
N MET A 1070 45.70 44.40 43.78
CA MET A 1070 46.34 45.69 43.47
C MET A 1070 47.55 45.77 42.50
N LYS A 1071 47.34 46.36 41.31
CA LYS A 1071 47.50 47.82 41.02
C LYS A 1071 47.60 48.10 39.50
N GLY A 1072 46.95 49.18 39.06
CA GLY A 1072 47.63 50.20 38.24
C GLY A 1072 47.36 50.27 36.72
N THR A 1073 46.22 50.86 36.36
CA THR A 1073 45.99 51.92 35.34
C THR A 1073 46.83 52.06 34.04
N ALA A 1074 46.04 52.20 32.95
CA ALA A 1074 46.14 53.11 31.79
C ALA A 1074 47.08 52.75 30.62
N PHE A 1075 46.52 52.28 29.51
CA PHE A 1075 46.01 53.10 28.39
C PHE A 1075 44.92 52.33 27.63
#